data_AF-A0A538K8D3-F1
#
_entry.id   AF-A0A538K8D3-F1
#
_cell.length_a   1.000
_cell.length_b   1.000
_cell.length_c   1.000
_cell.angle_alpha   90.00
_cell.angle_beta   90.00
_cell.angle_gamma   90.00
#
_symmetry.space_group_name_H-M   'P 1'
#
loop_
_entity.id
_entity.type
_entity.pdbx_description
1 polymer ?
#
loop_
_entity_poly.entity_id
_entity_poly.type
_entity_poly.pdbx_seq_one_letter_code
_entity_poly.pdbx_strand_id
1 'polypeptide(L)'
;MPTTFDVDRFEHVAATPETALLRLSGRWQADQRERLSPPMLVIDDGRRTHRLPALPGPEDAAPLAGPEAPRWRAAFSAPAGLIGGKGTVFALDAGRGAIVDLPRPIEGRRQRAEPAPPPDEAALADARAEAERRARERREAMRALEGQLAVERTARVEAERHAAREAAARERLESETARQGARLSELEAEVDRLVDARRTAERIASEASNDLRQAREALERHLAAEREMAAELEAARAALSGERTARSGAQAEAAALRSHLAEAQAERDALEAQLTSLAEEHAAVEGRLERAEQRREHLGERIAEAESERVGLQARVAELEAETASRSQDADSAEAQLAEALRTRSEIEARLSEAETERAALHSERDSLDARLRAVEAELAGEEDRGAALRDQRTTLEAALSAAEQERSAMESELARLADERAALEVQLVDEAGRRRALDHELAAAADASGELERRVEQLAGRIAASGDELQAARLREEEIGAERDRLTARVDELAETLAAVERERRQAEHERHAVEAERDRLLVDHDALQARLDELRTGASQQQALEAALRAAEHRAAEQHAALEDRLGEAAAEREALDGRVRALREDRDALEAQLSDVQAERDALDARVHELAERLEQGAEEADERGALKEALEAAEARADRIAVQREEVTVRLRQVEGRANEQAEVNAALQERLAEAEARAEAEAAARAALAERVDELTVLGDEAAARAAEAAREAAEAAEAAAAEQIEREREAARAAHAEAEVRRREADEQALAERVAAMEEEAARRAEERRGLGPAPVRPGPRVARHPGTSTGVAARAVRVREPAPAARPDSVGRERAMSVLLVVLGLGAGAALALGLLRLVLAP
;
A
#
# COMPACT_ATOMS: atom_id res chain seq x y z
N MET A 1 -9.99 91.46 -131.68
CA MET A 1 -9.58 91.23 -133.08
C MET A 1 -9.29 89.75 -133.29
N PRO A 2 -9.41 89.21 -134.51
CA PRO A 2 -8.82 87.92 -134.83
C PRO A 2 -7.30 88.01 -134.67
N THR A 3 -6.67 86.97 -134.11
CA THR A 3 -5.24 86.95 -133.78
C THR A 3 -4.38 87.05 -135.05
N THR A 4 -3.60 88.13 -135.17
CA THR A 4 -2.70 88.37 -136.31
C THR A 4 -1.24 88.19 -135.90
N PHE A 5 -0.43 87.75 -136.85
CA PHE A 5 1.01 87.56 -136.64
C PHE A 5 1.81 88.55 -137.49
N ASP A 6 2.54 89.42 -136.81
CA ASP A 6 3.30 90.52 -137.37
C ASP A 6 4.73 90.04 -137.68
N VAL A 7 5.18 90.17 -138.93
CA VAL A 7 6.45 89.57 -139.39
C VAL A 7 7.62 90.52 -139.16
N ASP A 8 8.65 90.06 -138.45
CA ASP A 8 9.92 90.81 -138.39
C ASP A 8 10.86 90.42 -139.55
N ARG A 9 10.88 89.12 -139.92
CA ARG A 9 11.78 88.55 -140.95
C ARG A 9 11.50 87.08 -141.24
N PHE A 10 11.78 86.73 -142.48
CA PHE A 10 11.83 85.39 -143.05
C PHE A 10 13.13 85.22 -143.85
N GLU A 11 13.94 84.19 -143.57
CA GLU A 11 15.16 83.89 -144.37
C GLU A 11 15.38 82.37 -144.57
N HIS A 12 15.94 81.92 -145.70
CA HIS A 12 16.48 80.56 -145.84
C HIS A 12 17.98 80.55 -146.02
N VAL A 13 18.59 79.49 -145.51
CA VAL A 13 20.02 79.22 -145.61
C VAL A 13 20.16 77.78 -146.09
N ALA A 14 20.89 77.54 -147.18
CA ALA A 14 21.20 76.17 -147.59
C ALA A 14 21.99 75.46 -146.47
N ALA A 15 21.47 74.33 -145.98
CA ALA A 15 22.09 73.55 -144.91
C ALA A 15 22.89 72.37 -145.48
N THR A 16 22.32 71.70 -146.50
CA THR A 16 22.98 70.75 -147.40
C THR A 16 22.46 70.99 -148.82
N PRO A 17 23.01 70.35 -149.88
CA PRO A 17 22.48 70.49 -151.24
C PRO A 17 21.01 70.07 -151.42
N GLU A 18 20.48 69.21 -150.53
CA GLU A 18 19.11 68.68 -150.63
C GLU A 18 18.12 69.36 -149.67
N THR A 19 18.63 70.00 -148.59
CA THR A 19 17.80 70.62 -147.54
C THR A 19 18.16 72.09 -147.28
N ALA A 20 17.14 72.94 -147.38
CA ALA A 20 17.20 74.35 -147.03
C ALA A 20 16.62 74.57 -145.62
N LEU A 21 17.38 75.26 -144.76
CA LEU A 21 16.95 75.68 -143.44
C LEU A 21 16.20 77.00 -143.56
N LEU A 22 14.90 76.94 -143.36
CA LEU A 22 13.97 78.06 -143.38
C LEU A 22 13.88 78.64 -141.93
N ARG A 23 14.24 79.90 -141.65
CA ARG A 23 14.16 80.57 -140.32
C ARG A 23 13.13 81.73 -140.29
N LEU A 24 12.39 81.93 -139.18
CA LEU A 24 11.49 83.10 -138.97
C LEU A 24 11.73 83.83 -137.64
N SER A 25 11.42 85.14 -137.62
CA SER A 25 11.07 85.92 -136.43
C SER A 25 9.83 86.81 -136.64
N GLY A 26 9.07 87.07 -135.58
CA GLY A 26 7.91 87.98 -135.56
C GLY A 26 7.29 88.13 -134.17
N ARG A 27 6.10 88.76 -134.08
CA ARG A 27 5.32 88.96 -132.84
C ARG A 27 3.83 88.69 -133.04
N TRP A 28 3.20 88.04 -132.06
CA TRP A 28 1.77 87.72 -132.07
C TRP A 28 0.96 88.80 -131.37
N GLN A 29 0.10 89.51 -132.11
CA GLN A 29 -0.77 90.55 -131.56
C GLN A 29 -2.16 89.97 -131.25
N ALA A 30 -2.63 90.20 -130.02
CA ALA A 30 -3.97 89.88 -129.55
C ALA A 30 -4.39 90.87 -128.45
N ASP A 31 -5.69 91.08 -128.24
CA ASP A 31 -6.19 92.07 -127.27
C ASP A 31 -5.92 91.67 -125.80
N GLN A 32 -5.69 90.38 -125.54
CA GLN A 32 -5.38 89.81 -124.22
C GLN A 32 -4.23 88.81 -124.31
N ARG A 33 -3.61 88.47 -123.17
CA ARG A 33 -2.52 87.50 -123.14
C ARG A 33 -3.05 86.06 -123.21
N GLU A 34 -3.02 85.48 -124.40
CA GLU A 34 -3.39 84.10 -124.67
C GLU A 34 -2.18 83.24 -125.05
N ARG A 35 -2.22 81.94 -124.71
CA ARG A 35 -1.26 80.97 -125.27
C ARG A 35 -1.84 80.39 -126.55
N LEU A 36 -1.09 80.54 -127.64
CA LEU A 36 -1.22 79.65 -128.78
C LEU A 36 -0.38 78.39 -128.46
N SER A 37 -0.12 77.57 -129.46
CA SER A 37 0.42 76.22 -129.30
C SER A 37 1.77 76.06 -130.10
N PRO A 38 2.32 74.84 -130.51
CA PRO A 38 3.43 74.25 -131.51
C PRO A 38 3.92 74.46 -133.24
N PRO A 39 5.03 74.88 -134.15
CA PRO A 39 4.96 75.38 -135.58
C PRO A 39 5.32 74.52 -136.94
N MET A 40 4.45 74.33 -137.98
CA MET A 40 4.46 73.57 -139.29
C MET A 40 3.92 74.29 -140.58
N LEU A 41 4.38 73.89 -141.81
CA LEU A 41 4.37 74.57 -143.15
C LEU A 41 3.36 74.17 -144.24
N VAL A 42 2.27 74.92 -144.45
CA VAL A 42 1.42 74.72 -145.64
C VAL A 42 2.11 75.21 -146.92
N ILE A 43 2.46 74.31 -147.86
CA ILE A 43 2.93 74.62 -149.23
C ILE A 43 2.01 73.92 -150.23
N ASP A 44 1.33 74.62 -151.13
CA ASP A 44 0.66 73.98 -152.27
C ASP A 44 1.47 74.19 -153.55
N ASP A 45 1.95 73.11 -154.19
CA ASP A 45 2.73 73.20 -155.44
C ASP A 45 1.86 73.27 -156.72
N GLY A 46 0.53 73.35 -156.57
CA GLY A 46 -0.43 73.26 -157.67
C GLY A 46 -0.79 71.81 -158.05
N ARG A 47 -0.24 70.82 -157.33
CA ARG A 47 -0.56 69.38 -157.44
C ARG A 47 -0.88 68.78 -156.09
N ARG A 48 -0.20 69.21 -155.02
CA ARG A 48 -0.36 68.74 -153.63
C ARG A 48 -0.05 69.83 -152.61
N THR A 49 -0.84 69.85 -151.55
CA THR A 49 -0.57 70.60 -150.32
C THR A 49 0.30 69.79 -149.36
N HIS A 50 1.46 70.32 -148.99
CA HIS A 50 2.42 69.80 -148.00
C HIS A 50 2.25 70.51 -146.65
N ARG A 51 2.68 69.89 -145.54
CA ARG A 51 2.73 70.45 -144.17
C ARG A 51 4.07 70.07 -143.48
N LEU A 52 4.97 71.00 -143.10
CA LEU A 52 6.35 70.71 -142.58
C LEU A 52 6.71 71.37 -141.22
N PRO A 53 7.07 70.63 -140.14
CA PRO A 53 7.30 71.15 -138.77
C PRO A 53 8.61 71.95 -138.57
N ALA A 54 8.79 72.48 -137.37
CA ALA A 54 9.99 73.20 -136.92
C ALA A 54 11.09 72.23 -136.49
N LEU A 55 12.15 72.81 -135.93
CA LEU A 55 13.30 72.14 -135.36
C LEU A 55 13.41 72.53 -133.87
N PRO A 56 13.67 71.58 -132.95
CA PRO A 56 13.66 71.86 -131.52
C PRO A 56 14.67 72.93 -131.09
N GLY A 57 14.18 73.91 -130.33
CA GLY A 57 14.95 75.01 -129.74
C GLY A 57 14.31 75.53 -128.45
N PRO A 58 15.00 76.38 -127.68
CA PRO A 58 14.55 76.82 -126.35
C PRO A 58 13.39 77.84 -126.38
N GLU A 59 12.97 78.32 -127.56
CA GLU A 59 11.82 79.23 -127.74
C GLU A 59 10.62 78.53 -128.41
N ASP A 60 10.66 77.20 -128.52
CA ASP A 60 9.80 76.42 -129.41
C ASP A 60 8.87 75.43 -128.66
N ALA A 61 8.24 75.87 -127.54
CA ALA A 61 7.03 75.22 -126.96
C ALA A 61 5.95 76.22 -126.40
N ALA A 62 4.80 76.30 -127.07
CA ALA A 62 3.68 77.29 -126.98
C ALA A 62 4.01 78.82 -126.73
N PRO A 63 3.62 79.80 -127.59
CA PRO A 63 3.93 81.24 -127.41
C PRO A 63 2.84 81.95 -126.61
N LEU A 64 3.15 83.15 -126.14
CA LEU A 64 2.13 84.15 -125.83
C LEU A 64 1.84 85.05 -127.04
N ALA A 65 0.57 85.19 -127.37
CA ALA A 65 0.04 86.37 -128.06
C ALA A 65 -0.42 87.40 -127.03
N GLY A 66 -0.47 88.68 -127.40
CA GLY A 66 -0.95 89.75 -126.53
C GLY A 66 -0.44 91.14 -126.94
N PRO A 67 -0.85 92.23 -126.25
CA PRO A 67 -0.52 93.59 -126.67
C PRO A 67 0.97 93.91 -126.52
N GLU A 68 1.61 93.39 -125.47
CA GLU A 68 3.07 93.33 -125.33
C GLU A 68 3.51 91.87 -125.26
N ALA A 69 3.56 91.22 -126.42
CA ALA A 69 4.08 89.87 -126.61
C ALA A 69 5.61 89.88 -126.80
N PRO A 70 6.34 88.91 -126.21
CA PRO A 70 7.78 88.77 -126.46
C PRO A 70 8.07 88.41 -127.91
N ARG A 71 9.23 88.85 -128.42
CA ARG A 71 9.69 88.49 -129.77
C ARG A 71 9.98 87.00 -129.86
N TRP A 72 9.54 86.34 -130.93
CA TRP A 72 9.60 84.89 -131.02
C TRP A 72 10.20 84.35 -132.34
N ARG A 73 11.14 83.38 -132.23
CA ARG A 73 12.04 82.89 -133.30
C ARG A 73 12.05 81.36 -133.41
N ALA A 74 12.14 80.81 -134.62
CA ALA A 74 12.08 79.36 -134.91
C ALA A 74 12.70 79.05 -136.29
N ALA A 75 12.99 77.78 -136.57
CA ALA A 75 13.47 77.32 -137.89
C ALA A 75 12.94 75.94 -138.29
N PHE A 76 12.92 75.66 -139.59
CA PHE A 76 12.18 74.59 -140.26
C PHE A 76 13.05 73.99 -141.36
N SER A 77 13.03 72.67 -141.53
CA SER A 77 13.80 72.00 -142.60
C SER A 77 12.89 71.65 -143.77
N ALA A 78 13.25 72.08 -144.99
CA ALA A 78 12.49 71.79 -146.20
C ALA A 78 13.37 71.22 -147.32
N PRO A 79 12.88 70.21 -148.09
CA PRO A 79 13.54 69.76 -149.31
C PRO A 79 13.60 70.88 -150.35
N ALA A 80 14.77 71.12 -150.95
CA ALA A 80 15.01 72.28 -151.81
C ALA A 80 14.06 72.38 -153.03
N GLY A 81 13.56 71.25 -153.54
CA GLY A 81 12.71 71.19 -154.74
C GLY A 81 11.31 71.81 -154.59
N LEU A 82 10.74 71.90 -153.39
CA LEU A 82 9.38 72.44 -153.18
C LEU A 82 9.31 73.98 -153.26
N ILE A 83 10.47 74.65 -153.26
CA ILE A 83 10.57 76.09 -153.01
C ILE A 83 10.44 76.92 -154.32
N GLY A 84 10.81 76.35 -155.47
CA GLY A 84 10.97 77.09 -156.74
C GLY A 84 9.76 77.12 -157.69
N GLY A 85 8.58 76.65 -157.27
CA GLY A 85 7.43 76.47 -158.16
C GLY A 85 6.69 77.77 -158.49
N LYS A 86 6.57 78.11 -159.79
CA LYS A 86 5.84 79.30 -160.26
C LYS A 86 4.31 79.25 -160.01
N GLY A 87 3.76 78.06 -159.77
CA GLY A 87 2.37 77.85 -159.36
C GLY A 87 2.16 77.75 -157.85
N THR A 88 3.23 77.84 -157.05
CA THR A 88 3.20 77.49 -155.62
C THR A 88 2.62 78.61 -154.74
N VAL A 89 1.83 78.24 -153.73
CA VAL A 89 1.19 79.11 -152.71
C VAL A 89 1.53 78.57 -151.29
N PHE A 90 1.47 79.39 -150.24
CA PHE A 90 1.83 79.00 -148.87
C PHE A 90 0.80 79.47 -147.80
N ALA A 91 0.76 78.90 -146.59
CA ALA A 91 -0.18 79.30 -145.51
C ALA A 91 0.26 79.00 -144.05
N LEU A 92 -0.13 79.86 -143.08
CA LEU A 92 0.08 79.73 -141.61
C LEU A 92 -1.26 79.36 -140.98
N ASP A 93 -1.40 78.15 -140.42
CA ASP A 93 -2.69 77.57 -139.97
C ASP A 93 -2.83 77.63 -138.44
N ALA A 94 -3.44 78.69 -137.89
CA ALA A 94 -3.16 79.13 -136.51
C ALA A 94 -3.64 78.24 -135.34
N GLY A 95 -4.23 77.07 -135.63
CA GLY A 95 -5.11 76.39 -134.69
C GLY A 95 -6.40 77.19 -134.52
N ARG A 96 -7.50 76.51 -134.21
CA ARG A 96 -8.85 77.15 -134.10
C ARG A 96 -9.30 77.96 -135.34
N GLY A 97 -8.70 77.70 -136.51
CA GLY A 97 -9.19 78.16 -137.82
C GLY A 97 -8.66 79.49 -138.36
N ALA A 98 -7.71 80.15 -137.70
CA ALA A 98 -7.10 81.37 -138.24
C ALA A 98 -5.96 81.03 -139.22
N ILE A 99 -6.32 80.65 -140.45
CA ILE A 99 -5.33 80.55 -141.55
C ILE A 99 -4.98 81.98 -141.99
N VAL A 100 -3.77 82.44 -141.67
CA VAL A 100 -3.22 83.70 -142.19
C VAL A 100 -2.67 83.42 -143.59
N ASP A 101 -2.89 84.32 -144.55
CA ASP A 101 -2.64 84.10 -145.98
C ASP A 101 -1.37 84.80 -146.52
N LEU A 102 -0.62 84.08 -147.37
CA LEU A 102 0.79 83.82 -147.04
C LEU A 102 1.67 83.52 -148.30
N PRO A 103 2.33 84.54 -148.86
CA PRO A 103 3.20 84.39 -150.06
C PRO A 103 4.67 83.77 -149.83
N ARG A 104 5.64 83.65 -150.81
CA ARG A 104 6.91 82.77 -150.92
C ARG A 104 8.40 83.21 -150.54
N PRO A 105 9.37 82.33 -150.12
CA PRO A 105 10.77 82.55 -149.51
C PRO A 105 12.05 83.23 -150.13
N ILE A 106 12.74 84.14 -149.36
CA ILE A 106 14.13 84.71 -149.60
C ILE A 106 15.26 83.85 -149.01
N GLU A 107 16.48 84.00 -149.55
CA GLU A 107 17.78 83.38 -149.20
C GLU A 107 18.71 84.31 -148.37
N GLY A 108 19.68 83.76 -147.60
CA GLY A 108 20.60 84.49 -146.71
C GLY A 108 22.02 83.93 -146.58
N ARG A 109 23.01 84.82 -146.37
CA ARG A 109 24.47 84.53 -146.40
C ARG A 109 25.14 84.50 -145.01
N ARG A 110 26.28 83.81 -144.90
CA ARG A 110 27.28 83.95 -143.80
C ARG A 110 28.38 84.95 -144.18
N GLN A 111 28.78 85.86 -143.28
CA GLN A 111 30.03 86.64 -143.37
C GLN A 111 30.47 87.25 -142.02
N ARG A 112 31.69 87.80 -141.96
CA ARG A 112 32.42 88.31 -140.77
C ARG A 112 32.70 89.81 -140.93
N ALA A 113 32.42 90.65 -139.91
CA ALA A 113 32.85 92.06 -139.87
C ALA A 113 32.73 92.72 -138.47
N GLU A 114 33.29 93.93 -138.36
CA GLU A 114 33.29 94.93 -137.26
C GLU A 114 33.23 96.34 -137.94
N PRO A 115 33.39 97.50 -137.25
CA PRO A 115 32.41 98.35 -136.53
C PRO A 115 31.75 99.47 -137.40
N ALA A 116 31.12 100.51 -136.81
CA ALA A 116 30.57 101.69 -137.51
C ALA A 116 30.55 103.03 -136.70
N PRO A 117 30.55 104.25 -137.32
CA PRO A 117 30.74 105.57 -136.67
C PRO A 117 29.73 106.70 -137.09
N PRO A 118 29.95 108.00 -136.72
CA PRO A 118 29.20 109.18 -137.23
C PRO A 118 30.02 110.25 -138.03
N PRO A 119 29.39 111.27 -138.71
CA PRO A 119 29.98 112.10 -139.80
C PRO A 119 29.77 113.66 -139.71
N ASP A 120 30.06 114.44 -140.79
CA ASP A 120 29.62 115.86 -141.02
C ASP A 120 29.61 116.33 -142.52
N GLU A 121 29.11 117.56 -142.85
CA GLU A 121 28.55 117.98 -144.18
C GLU A 121 28.80 119.47 -144.61
N ALA A 122 28.95 119.81 -145.94
CA ALA A 122 28.87 121.20 -146.50
C ALA A 122 28.82 121.36 -148.06
N ALA A 123 28.25 122.49 -148.53
CA ALA A 123 28.26 123.13 -149.90
C ALA A 123 27.49 122.45 -151.07
N LEU A 124 26.63 123.07 -151.92
CA LEU A 124 26.28 124.45 -152.39
C LEU A 124 27.27 125.10 -153.40
N ALA A 125 26.86 125.79 -154.49
CA ALA A 125 25.54 125.89 -155.16
C ALA A 125 25.54 126.45 -156.62
N ASP A 126 26.52 127.27 -157.03
CA ASP A 126 26.16 128.59 -157.60
C ASP A 126 26.70 128.92 -159.02
N ALA A 127 26.34 128.12 -160.04
CA ALA A 127 26.87 128.31 -161.42
C ALA A 127 25.84 128.16 -162.58
N ARG A 128 24.64 128.69 -162.38
CA ARG A 128 23.96 129.40 -163.49
C ARG A 128 24.84 130.62 -163.83
N ALA A 129 24.95 131.14 -165.05
CA ALA A 129 23.83 131.75 -165.76
C ALA A 129 24.18 132.14 -167.21
N GLU A 130 23.15 132.19 -168.05
CA GLU A 130 22.86 133.30 -168.96
C GLU A 130 23.87 133.79 -170.04
N ALA A 131 24.49 132.86 -170.80
CA ALA A 131 25.11 133.16 -172.11
C ALA A 131 24.91 132.05 -173.17
N GLU A 132 23.72 131.71 -173.69
CA GLU A 132 22.52 132.50 -174.04
C GLU A 132 22.60 133.45 -175.25
N ARG A 133 21.49 133.87 -175.86
CA ARG A 133 20.09 133.36 -175.71
C ARG A 133 19.48 132.87 -177.04
N ARG A 134 20.18 133.05 -178.18
CA ARG A 134 19.60 132.91 -179.55
C ARG A 134 20.38 132.05 -180.54
N ALA A 135 21.65 131.73 -180.27
CA ALA A 135 22.31 130.57 -180.89
C ALA A 135 21.63 129.22 -180.51
N ARG A 136 20.72 129.32 -179.54
CA ARG A 136 19.67 128.41 -179.09
C ARG A 136 18.60 128.18 -180.15
N GLU A 137 17.78 129.15 -180.52
CA GLU A 137 16.54 129.00 -181.32
C GLU A 137 16.62 128.01 -182.52
N ARG A 138 17.56 128.20 -183.47
CA ARG A 138 17.69 127.28 -184.63
C ARG A 138 18.24 125.89 -184.27
N ARG A 139 18.91 125.75 -183.11
CA ARG A 139 19.30 124.45 -182.53
C ARG A 139 18.20 123.86 -181.63
N GLU A 140 17.33 124.67 -181.07
CA GLU A 140 16.20 124.22 -180.25
C GLU A 140 15.15 123.48 -181.08
N ALA A 141 14.96 123.82 -182.36
CA ALA A 141 14.10 123.03 -183.25
C ALA A 141 14.56 121.57 -183.43
N MET A 142 15.87 121.33 -183.65
CA MET A 142 16.41 119.96 -183.75
C MET A 142 16.52 119.28 -182.37
N ARG A 143 16.95 120.02 -181.34
CA ARG A 143 17.01 119.52 -179.96
C ARG A 143 15.64 119.25 -179.34
N ALA A 144 14.55 119.82 -179.83
CA ALA A 144 13.21 119.48 -179.38
C ALA A 144 12.83 118.04 -179.79
N LEU A 145 13.14 117.66 -181.04
CA LEU A 145 12.93 116.29 -181.52
C LEU A 145 13.88 115.29 -180.85
N GLU A 146 15.17 115.60 -180.74
CA GLU A 146 16.12 114.75 -179.99
C GLU A 146 15.75 114.67 -178.50
N GLY A 147 15.27 115.77 -177.92
CA GLY A 147 14.86 115.88 -176.52
C GLY A 147 13.61 115.06 -176.21
N GLN A 148 12.59 115.08 -177.06
CA GLN A 148 11.41 114.21 -176.91
C GLN A 148 11.80 112.72 -176.97
N LEU A 149 12.68 112.34 -177.91
CA LEU A 149 13.16 110.96 -178.01
C LEU A 149 14.06 110.54 -176.84
N ALA A 150 14.80 111.48 -176.25
CA ALA A 150 15.60 111.25 -175.04
C ALA A 150 14.71 111.08 -173.79
N VAL A 151 13.70 111.95 -173.62
CA VAL A 151 12.75 111.92 -172.50
C VAL A 151 11.96 110.62 -172.46
N GLU A 152 11.47 110.12 -173.60
CA GLU A 152 10.78 108.82 -173.65
C GLU A 152 11.70 107.66 -173.24
N ARG A 153 12.97 107.69 -173.70
CA ARG A 153 13.97 106.68 -173.33
C ARG A 153 14.30 106.69 -171.83
N THR A 154 14.42 107.86 -171.20
CA THR A 154 14.61 107.95 -169.75
C THR A 154 13.36 107.50 -169.00
N ALA A 155 12.17 107.91 -169.41
CA ALA A 155 10.91 107.52 -168.79
C ALA A 155 10.70 105.99 -168.82
N ARG A 156 11.08 105.33 -169.93
CA ARG A 156 11.03 103.88 -170.06
C ARG A 156 12.01 103.16 -169.12
N VAL A 157 13.25 103.65 -168.99
CA VAL A 157 14.24 103.10 -168.05
C VAL A 157 13.81 103.31 -166.59
N GLU A 158 13.14 104.41 -166.27
CA GLU A 158 12.61 104.66 -164.92
C GLU A 158 11.37 103.80 -164.61
N ALA A 159 10.49 103.57 -165.59
CA ALA A 159 9.38 102.63 -165.47
C ALA A 159 9.87 101.18 -165.25
N GLU A 160 10.88 100.73 -166.01
CA GLU A 160 11.51 99.40 -165.82
C GLU A 160 12.16 99.29 -164.43
N ARG A 161 12.79 100.36 -163.93
CA ARG A 161 13.34 100.41 -162.55
C ARG A 161 12.26 100.39 -161.47
N HIS A 162 11.08 100.97 -161.71
CA HIS A 162 9.96 100.89 -160.76
C HIS A 162 9.36 99.48 -160.72
N ALA A 163 9.09 98.89 -161.89
CA ALA A 163 8.60 97.53 -162.01
C ALA A 163 9.55 96.49 -161.37
N ALA A 164 10.87 96.66 -161.53
CA ALA A 164 11.87 95.81 -160.88
C ALA A 164 11.85 95.92 -159.35
N ARG A 165 11.62 97.12 -158.79
CA ARG A 165 11.47 97.32 -157.33
C ARG A 165 10.19 96.67 -156.81
N GLU A 166 9.08 96.79 -157.54
CA GLU A 166 7.82 96.15 -157.16
C GLU A 166 7.89 94.63 -157.25
N ALA A 167 8.56 94.05 -158.25
CA ALA A 167 8.83 92.62 -158.32
C ALA A 167 9.64 92.14 -157.11
N ALA A 168 10.75 92.82 -156.80
CA ALA A 168 11.59 92.53 -155.63
C ALA A 168 10.99 92.97 -154.27
N ALA A 169 9.78 93.54 -154.28
CA ALA A 169 8.96 93.78 -153.09
C ALA A 169 7.86 92.73 -152.98
N ARG A 170 7.21 92.32 -154.08
CA ARG A 170 6.27 91.19 -154.09
C ARG A 170 6.95 89.89 -153.75
N GLU A 171 8.12 89.61 -154.34
CA GLU A 171 8.96 88.46 -153.97
C GLU A 171 9.38 88.54 -152.49
N ARG A 172 9.32 89.71 -151.81
CA ARG A 172 9.66 89.93 -150.39
C ARG A 172 8.51 90.06 -149.41
N LEU A 173 7.31 90.38 -149.88
CA LEU A 173 6.09 90.12 -149.13
C LEU A 173 5.79 88.63 -149.21
N GLU A 174 5.90 88.06 -150.43
CA GLU A 174 6.15 86.62 -150.63
C GLU A 174 7.20 86.19 -149.62
N SER A 175 8.33 86.89 -149.61
CA SER A 175 9.38 86.63 -148.66
C SER A 175 9.28 87.26 -147.28
N GLU A 176 8.07 87.17 -146.70
CA GLU A 176 7.87 87.03 -145.25
C GLU A 176 7.07 85.80 -144.79
N THR A 177 6.44 85.09 -145.71
CA THR A 177 5.17 84.42 -145.42
C THR A 177 5.10 82.96 -145.85
N ALA A 178 6.20 82.24 -145.70
CA ALA A 178 6.18 80.77 -145.72
C ALA A 178 6.96 80.13 -144.57
N ARG A 179 7.41 80.93 -143.60
CA ARG A 179 7.92 80.51 -142.30
C ARG A 179 7.15 81.20 -141.19
N GLN A 180 6.32 82.19 -141.52
CA GLN A 180 4.98 82.22 -140.96
C GLN A 180 4.26 80.95 -141.42
N GLY A 181 4.28 80.68 -142.73
CA GLY A 181 3.63 79.49 -143.27
C GLY A 181 4.13 78.24 -142.57
N ALA A 182 5.44 78.16 -142.36
CA ALA A 182 6.12 77.06 -141.69
C ALA A 182 5.66 76.75 -140.29
N ARG A 183 4.70 77.49 -139.73
CA ARG A 183 4.76 77.80 -138.32
C ARG A 183 3.53 77.53 -137.47
N LEU A 184 2.81 76.36 -137.62
CA LEU A 184 1.99 75.48 -136.64
C LEU A 184 2.02 73.80 -136.60
N SER A 185 2.83 72.72 -136.12
CA SER A 185 4.22 72.11 -135.59
C SER A 185 4.78 72.04 -134.08
N GLU A 186 6.01 72.49 -133.62
CA GLU A 186 6.63 73.01 -132.26
C GLU A 186 6.21 74.35 -131.34
N LEU A 187 5.85 75.67 -131.76
CA LEU A 187 4.63 76.69 -131.63
C LEU A 187 3.29 76.91 -132.71
N GLU A 188 2.00 76.33 -133.03
CA GLU A 188 0.82 75.22 -132.79
C GLU A 188 0.76 73.62 -132.61
N ALA A 189 0.97 72.67 -133.57
CA ALA A 189 0.31 71.33 -133.59
C ALA A 189 0.94 70.13 -132.80
N GLU A 190 2.13 70.21 -132.20
CA GLU A 190 2.54 69.48 -130.98
C GLU A 190 1.66 69.87 -129.79
N VAL A 191 0.65 70.74 -129.93
CA VAL A 191 -0.50 70.66 -129.04
C VAL A 191 -1.19 69.31 -129.13
N ASP A 192 -1.15 68.59 -130.26
CA ASP A 192 -1.57 67.19 -130.30
C ASP A 192 -0.61 66.32 -129.46
N ARG A 193 0.71 66.52 -129.56
CA ARG A 193 1.69 65.82 -128.69
C ARG A 193 1.50 66.17 -127.21
N LEU A 194 1.22 67.42 -126.88
CA LEU A 194 1.00 67.91 -125.52
C LEU A 194 -0.38 67.52 -125.00
N VAL A 195 -1.41 67.43 -125.85
CA VAL A 195 -2.76 66.95 -125.51
C VAL A 195 -2.73 65.44 -125.32
N ASP A 196 -2.01 64.68 -126.13
CA ASP A 196 -1.84 63.24 -125.94
C ASP A 196 -0.89 62.91 -124.79
N ALA A 197 0.15 63.71 -124.56
CA ALA A 197 0.94 63.65 -123.33
C ALA A 197 0.10 64.03 -122.11
N ARG A 198 -0.78 65.04 -122.19
CA ARG A 198 -1.69 65.43 -121.11
C ARG A 198 -2.76 64.36 -120.86
N ARG A 199 -3.37 63.77 -121.89
CA ARG A 199 -4.29 62.62 -121.80
C ARG A 199 -3.59 61.41 -121.19
N THR A 200 -2.34 61.17 -121.57
CA THR A 200 -1.52 60.08 -121.01
C THR A 200 -1.19 60.35 -119.55
N ALA A 201 -0.86 61.59 -119.17
CA ALA A 201 -0.63 62.00 -117.79
C ALA A 201 -1.93 62.00 -116.95
N GLU A 202 -3.07 62.41 -117.51
CA GLU A 202 -4.41 62.33 -116.90
C GLU A 202 -4.82 60.87 -116.67
N ARG A 203 -4.55 59.99 -117.63
CA ARG A 203 -4.76 58.54 -117.50
C ARG A 203 -3.84 57.95 -116.42
N ILE A 204 -2.54 58.21 -116.47
CA ILE A 204 -1.57 57.73 -115.47
C ILE A 204 -1.90 58.28 -114.06
N ALA A 205 -2.32 59.54 -113.95
CA ALA A 205 -2.76 60.11 -112.68
C ALA A 205 -4.08 59.51 -112.18
N SER A 206 -4.99 59.16 -113.09
CA SER A 206 -6.25 58.46 -112.75
C SER A 206 -6.02 57.02 -112.35
N GLU A 207 -5.09 56.33 -113.01
CA GLU A 207 -4.62 54.98 -112.65
C GLU A 207 -3.94 55.03 -111.27
N ALA A 208 -2.89 55.84 -111.11
CA ALA A 208 -2.18 56.02 -109.84
C ALA A 208 -3.08 56.50 -108.69
N SER A 209 -4.10 57.33 -108.95
CA SER A 209 -5.07 57.74 -107.93
C SER A 209 -6.08 56.64 -107.57
N ASN A 210 -6.42 55.75 -108.51
CA ASN A 210 -7.20 54.56 -108.20
C ASN A 210 -6.36 53.52 -107.46
N ASP A 211 -5.09 53.36 -107.81
CA ASP A 211 -4.15 52.47 -107.12
C ASP A 211 -3.89 52.95 -105.69
N LEU A 212 -3.65 54.26 -105.48
CA LEU A 212 -3.55 54.86 -104.15
C LEU A 212 -4.83 54.67 -103.32
N ARG A 213 -6.00 54.80 -103.95
CA ARG A 213 -7.29 54.56 -103.30
C ARG A 213 -7.46 53.09 -102.94
N GLN A 214 -7.16 52.15 -103.83
CA GLN A 214 -7.24 50.70 -103.56
C GLN A 214 -6.22 50.25 -102.51
N ALA A 215 -4.99 50.78 -102.56
CA ALA A 215 -3.96 50.53 -101.56
C ALA A 215 -4.37 51.09 -100.18
N ARG A 216 -5.03 52.25 -100.14
CA ARG A 216 -5.61 52.81 -98.91
C ARG A 216 -6.80 51.96 -98.41
N GLU A 217 -7.74 51.58 -99.28
CA GLU A 217 -8.86 50.69 -98.95
C GLU A 217 -8.39 49.30 -98.50
N ALA A 218 -7.24 48.82 -98.99
CA ALA A 218 -6.58 47.61 -98.50
C ALA A 218 -5.93 47.84 -97.14
N LEU A 219 -5.16 48.93 -96.95
CA LEU A 219 -4.52 49.26 -95.69
C LEU A 219 -5.53 49.52 -94.57
N GLU A 220 -6.66 50.19 -94.85
CA GLU A 220 -7.74 50.42 -93.90
C GLU A 220 -8.45 49.11 -93.51
N ARG A 221 -8.58 48.14 -94.44
CA ARG A 221 -9.03 46.77 -94.13
C ARG A 221 -8.02 45.98 -93.31
N HIS A 222 -6.72 46.07 -93.61
CA HIS A 222 -5.68 45.43 -92.81
C HIS A 222 -5.62 46.01 -91.40
N LEU A 223 -5.68 47.34 -91.24
CA LEU A 223 -5.74 48.01 -89.93
C LEU A 223 -7.05 47.72 -89.18
N ALA A 224 -8.16 47.45 -89.87
CA ALA A 224 -9.39 46.97 -89.24
C ALA A 224 -9.21 45.53 -88.70
N ALA A 225 -8.69 44.62 -89.52
CA ALA A 225 -8.41 43.23 -89.12
C ALA A 225 -7.35 43.14 -88.01
N GLU A 226 -6.31 43.98 -88.02
CA GLU A 226 -5.33 44.07 -86.93
C GLU A 226 -5.95 44.59 -85.63
N ARG A 227 -6.92 45.51 -85.69
CA ARG A 227 -7.66 45.99 -84.49
C ARG A 227 -8.63 44.94 -83.96
N GLU A 228 -9.29 44.20 -84.85
CA GLU A 228 -10.16 43.08 -84.50
C GLU A 228 -9.35 41.96 -83.83
N MET A 229 -8.26 41.51 -84.46
CA MET A 229 -7.32 40.55 -83.91
C MET A 229 -6.66 41.04 -82.60
N ALA A 230 -6.37 42.34 -82.46
CA ALA A 230 -5.88 42.91 -81.20
C ALA A 230 -6.96 42.90 -80.10
N ALA A 231 -8.22 43.16 -80.43
CA ALA A 231 -9.34 43.07 -79.49
C ALA A 231 -9.61 41.61 -79.07
N GLU A 232 -9.53 40.65 -80.00
CA GLU A 232 -9.57 39.21 -79.71
C GLU A 232 -8.40 38.78 -78.81
N LEU A 233 -7.19 39.27 -79.08
CA LEU A 233 -6.01 38.99 -78.25
C LEU A 233 -6.13 39.59 -76.85
N GLU A 234 -6.68 40.79 -76.69
CA GLU A 234 -6.95 41.37 -75.36
C GLU A 234 -8.11 40.66 -74.64
N ALA A 235 -9.16 40.24 -75.36
CA ALA A 235 -10.21 39.41 -74.79
C ALA A 235 -9.67 38.05 -74.32
N ALA A 236 -8.80 37.41 -75.12
CA ALA A 236 -8.12 36.17 -74.75
C ALA A 236 -7.13 36.36 -73.59
N ARG A 237 -6.42 37.49 -73.52
CA ARG A 237 -5.55 37.87 -72.38
C ARG A 237 -6.38 38.08 -71.11
N ALA A 238 -7.52 38.76 -71.20
CA ALA A 238 -8.44 38.97 -70.09
C ALA A 238 -9.05 37.65 -69.60
N ALA A 239 -9.49 36.78 -70.51
CA ALA A 239 -9.99 35.45 -70.19
C ALA A 239 -8.90 34.58 -69.52
N LEU A 240 -7.69 34.53 -70.10
CA LEU A 240 -6.56 33.81 -69.52
C LEU A 240 -6.09 34.40 -68.18
N SER A 241 -6.26 35.71 -67.96
CA SER A 241 -6.05 36.35 -66.66
C SER A 241 -7.09 35.89 -65.63
N GLY A 242 -8.38 35.85 -66.03
CA GLY A 242 -9.47 35.31 -65.22
C GLY A 242 -9.30 33.82 -64.89
N GLU A 243 -8.86 32.99 -65.84
CA GLU A 243 -8.52 31.59 -65.58
C GLU A 243 -7.32 31.44 -64.64
N ARG A 244 -6.34 32.35 -64.71
CA ARG A 244 -5.19 32.36 -63.79
C ARG A 244 -5.59 32.77 -62.37
N THR A 245 -6.45 33.77 -62.21
CA THR A 245 -6.96 34.16 -60.88
C THR A 245 -7.89 33.09 -60.31
N ALA A 246 -8.78 32.50 -61.12
CA ALA A 246 -9.62 31.37 -60.71
C ALA A 246 -8.78 30.13 -60.33
N ARG A 247 -7.77 29.77 -61.13
CA ARG A 247 -6.83 28.69 -60.79
C ARG A 247 -6.03 29.00 -59.52
N SER A 248 -5.61 30.26 -59.31
CA SER A 248 -4.92 30.69 -58.09
C SER A 248 -5.83 30.59 -56.86
N GLY A 249 -7.11 30.97 -56.99
CA GLY A 249 -8.13 30.78 -55.95
C GLY A 249 -8.32 29.31 -55.60
N ALA A 250 -8.59 28.46 -56.60
CA ALA A 250 -8.72 27.02 -56.42
C ALA A 250 -7.43 26.35 -55.87
N GLN A 251 -6.25 26.89 -56.17
CA GLN A 251 -4.98 26.45 -55.58
C GLN A 251 -4.83 26.86 -54.12
N ALA A 252 -5.29 28.06 -53.73
CA ALA A 252 -5.34 28.50 -52.33
C ALA A 252 -6.37 27.70 -51.53
N GLU A 253 -7.56 27.46 -52.07
CA GLU A 253 -8.58 26.58 -51.49
C GLU A 253 -8.07 25.15 -51.32
N ALA A 254 -7.42 24.58 -52.35
CA ALA A 254 -6.80 23.26 -52.25
C ALA A 254 -5.62 23.20 -51.26
N ALA A 255 -4.90 24.31 -51.04
CA ALA A 255 -3.89 24.40 -49.99
C ALA A 255 -4.50 24.47 -48.59
N ALA A 256 -5.56 25.26 -48.39
CA ALA A 256 -6.30 25.34 -47.14
C ALA A 256 -6.95 23.99 -46.77
N LEU A 257 -7.61 23.33 -47.72
CA LEU A 257 -8.18 21.99 -47.52
C LEU A 257 -7.13 20.92 -47.20
N ARG A 258 -5.91 21.02 -47.76
CA ARG A 258 -4.79 20.16 -47.36
C ARG A 258 -4.29 20.47 -45.95
N SER A 259 -4.28 21.74 -45.55
CA SER A 259 -3.94 22.15 -44.19
C SER A 259 -4.94 21.57 -43.18
N HIS A 260 -6.25 21.78 -43.41
CA HIS A 260 -7.29 21.21 -42.55
C HIS A 260 -7.28 19.68 -42.53
N LEU A 261 -6.94 19.02 -43.66
CA LEU A 261 -6.80 17.56 -43.69
C LEU A 261 -5.59 17.08 -42.88
N ALA A 262 -4.45 17.78 -42.96
CA ALA A 262 -3.27 17.45 -42.16
C ALA A 262 -3.48 17.73 -40.67
N GLU A 263 -4.24 18.77 -40.34
CA GLU A 263 -4.63 19.13 -38.97
C GLU A 263 -5.59 18.08 -38.39
N ALA A 264 -6.65 17.70 -39.11
CA ALA A 264 -7.56 16.62 -38.73
C ALA A 264 -6.87 15.24 -38.67
N GLN A 265 -5.83 15.00 -39.49
CA GLN A 265 -4.97 13.83 -39.37
C GLN A 265 -4.15 13.89 -38.08
N ALA A 266 -3.53 15.01 -37.74
CA ALA A 266 -2.79 15.16 -36.48
C ALA A 266 -3.69 15.04 -35.25
N GLU A 267 -4.92 15.58 -35.28
CA GLU A 267 -5.94 15.39 -34.23
C GLU A 267 -6.30 13.91 -34.06
N ARG A 268 -6.58 13.21 -35.18
CA ARG A 268 -6.90 11.78 -35.17
C ARG A 268 -5.72 10.95 -34.64
N ASP A 269 -4.50 11.20 -35.12
CA ASP A 269 -3.32 10.44 -34.74
C ASP A 269 -2.98 10.67 -33.24
N ALA A 270 -3.25 11.88 -32.72
CA ALA A 270 -3.19 12.16 -31.29
C ALA A 270 -4.29 11.46 -30.47
N LEU A 271 -5.52 11.36 -31.00
CA LEU A 271 -6.61 10.60 -30.37
C LEU A 271 -6.35 9.08 -30.39
N GLU A 272 -5.78 8.54 -31.48
CA GLU A 272 -5.36 7.13 -31.58
C GLU A 272 -4.23 6.84 -30.56
N ALA A 273 -3.29 7.77 -30.36
CA ALA A 273 -2.28 7.68 -29.30
C ALA A 273 -2.88 7.77 -27.88
N GLN A 274 -3.84 8.66 -27.64
CA GLN A 274 -4.55 8.75 -26.35
C GLN A 274 -5.35 7.47 -26.04
N LEU A 275 -6.06 6.91 -27.04
CA LEU A 275 -6.77 5.64 -26.88
C LEU A 275 -5.82 4.48 -26.58
N THR A 276 -4.62 4.48 -27.16
CA THR A 276 -3.58 3.49 -26.86
C THR A 276 -3.09 3.61 -25.41
N SER A 277 -2.76 4.83 -24.95
CA SER A 277 -2.40 5.11 -23.55
C SER A 277 -3.51 4.67 -22.59
N LEU A 278 -4.77 4.97 -22.90
CA LEU A 278 -5.90 4.61 -22.06
C LEU A 278 -6.14 3.08 -21.99
N ALA A 279 -5.84 2.35 -23.07
CA ALA A 279 -5.90 0.89 -23.10
C ALA A 279 -4.74 0.25 -22.30
N GLU A 280 -3.53 0.82 -22.38
CA GLU A 280 -2.39 0.40 -21.54
C GLU A 280 -2.66 0.68 -20.06
N GLU A 281 -3.24 1.84 -19.72
CA GLU A 281 -3.70 2.16 -18.37
C GLU A 281 -4.79 1.20 -17.88
N HIS A 282 -5.75 0.83 -18.73
CA HIS A 282 -6.81 -0.13 -18.42
C HIS A 282 -6.22 -1.52 -18.11
N ALA A 283 -5.37 -2.05 -18.99
CA ALA A 283 -4.68 -3.32 -18.77
C ALA A 283 -3.80 -3.28 -17.50
N ALA A 284 -3.18 -2.13 -17.19
CA ALA A 284 -2.45 -1.93 -15.94
C ALA A 284 -3.37 -1.81 -14.70
N VAL A 285 -4.65 -1.41 -14.84
CA VAL A 285 -5.67 -1.49 -13.78
C VAL A 285 -6.15 -2.93 -13.61
N GLU A 286 -6.49 -3.64 -14.67
CA GLU A 286 -6.92 -5.05 -14.64
C GLU A 286 -5.85 -5.93 -14.01
N GLY A 287 -4.61 -5.84 -14.50
CA GLY A 287 -3.48 -6.55 -13.90
C GLY A 287 -3.13 -6.07 -12.48
N ARG A 288 -3.64 -4.94 -11.98
CA ARG A 288 -3.57 -4.55 -10.56
C ARG A 288 -4.70 -5.18 -9.74
N LEU A 289 -5.89 -5.30 -10.32
CA LEU A 289 -7.07 -5.93 -9.74
C LEU A 289 -6.85 -7.44 -9.55
N GLU A 290 -6.40 -8.17 -10.56
CA GLU A 290 -6.08 -9.61 -10.46
C GLU A 290 -5.09 -9.89 -9.32
N ARG A 291 -4.01 -9.09 -9.22
CA ARG A 291 -3.05 -9.16 -8.10
C ARG A 291 -3.66 -8.80 -6.76
N ALA A 292 -4.70 -7.95 -6.70
CA ALA A 292 -5.42 -7.66 -5.45
C ALA A 292 -6.35 -8.82 -5.06
N GLU A 293 -7.02 -9.44 -6.03
CA GLU A 293 -7.90 -10.59 -5.82
C GLU A 293 -7.11 -11.84 -5.38
N GLN A 294 -5.99 -12.15 -6.03
CA GLN A 294 -5.04 -13.20 -5.61
C GLN A 294 -4.53 -12.97 -4.18
N ARG A 295 -4.21 -11.73 -3.80
CA ARG A 295 -3.81 -11.39 -2.42
C ARG A 295 -4.96 -11.52 -1.44
N ARG A 296 -6.21 -11.22 -1.83
CA ARG A 296 -7.40 -11.41 -0.99
C ARG A 296 -7.70 -12.90 -0.78
N GLU A 297 -7.56 -13.72 -1.81
CA GLU A 297 -7.71 -15.18 -1.75
C GLU A 297 -6.67 -15.79 -0.80
N HIS A 298 -5.38 -15.48 -1.01
CA HIS A 298 -4.30 -15.93 -0.14
C HIS A 298 -4.43 -15.44 1.32
N LEU A 299 -4.92 -14.22 1.55
CA LEU A 299 -5.24 -13.76 2.91
C LEU A 299 -6.43 -14.52 3.51
N GLY A 300 -7.42 -14.91 2.70
CA GLY A 300 -8.52 -15.77 3.13
C GLY A 300 -8.06 -17.16 3.54
N GLU A 301 -7.15 -17.79 2.77
CA GLU A 301 -6.51 -19.06 3.13
C GLU A 301 -5.79 -18.95 4.48
N ARG A 302 -4.96 -17.91 4.65
CA ARG A 302 -4.21 -17.68 5.90
C ARG A 302 -5.10 -17.35 7.11
N ILE A 303 -6.27 -16.74 6.89
CA ILE A 303 -7.27 -16.55 7.95
C ILE A 303 -7.89 -17.89 8.34
N ALA A 304 -8.27 -18.73 7.38
CA ALA A 304 -8.83 -20.06 7.66
C ALA A 304 -7.80 -20.99 8.35
N GLU A 305 -6.53 -20.90 7.97
CA GLU A 305 -5.41 -21.58 8.65
C GLU A 305 -5.28 -21.10 10.11
N ALA A 306 -5.18 -19.79 10.35
CA ALA A 306 -5.09 -19.22 11.69
C ALA A 306 -6.35 -19.49 12.56
N GLU A 307 -7.55 -19.56 11.96
CA GLU A 307 -8.76 -19.97 12.67
C GLU A 307 -8.74 -21.45 13.06
N SER A 308 -8.21 -22.31 12.18
CA SER A 308 -8.00 -23.74 12.47
C SER A 308 -6.97 -23.93 13.59
N GLU A 309 -5.82 -23.24 13.53
CA GLU A 309 -4.82 -23.20 14.61
C GLU A 309 -5.43 -22.71 15.92
N ARG A 310 -6.20 -21.62 15.89
CA ARG A 310 -6.89 -21.07 17.08
C ARG A 310 -7.85 -22.08 17.70
N VAL A 311 -8.61 -22.83 16.90
CA VAL A 311 -9.50 -23.90 17.40
C VAL A 311 -8.70 -25.07 17.97
N GLY A 312 -7.60 -25.47 17.34
CA GLY A 312 -6.70 -26.50 17.85
C GLY A 312 -6.04 -26.10 19.20
N LEU A 313 -5.59 -24.86 19.31
CA LEU A 313 -5.05 -24.29 20.55
C LEU A 313 -6.12 -24.18 21.64
N GLN A 314 -7.36 -23.77 21.32
CA GLN A 314 -8.47 -23.76 22.28
C GLN A 314 -8.80 -25.17 22.79
N ALA A 315 -8.78 -26.19 21.92
CA ALA A 315 -8.94 -27.58 22.34
C ALA A 315 -7.79 -28.04 23.26
N ARG A 316 -6.54 -27.67 22.95
CA ARG A 316 -5.38 -28.01 23.79
C ARG A 316 -5.38 -27.27 25.13
N VAL A 317 -5.90 -26.05 25.21
CA VAL A 317 -6.10 -25.32 26.47
C VAL A 317 -7.13 -26.05 27.33
N ALA A 318 -8.29 -26.40 26.78
CA ALA A 318 -9.32 -27.15 27.53
C ALA A 318 -8.83 -28.53 28.02
N GLU A 319 -7.98 -29.22 27.22
CA GLU A 319 -7.31 -30.46 27.61
C GLU A 319 -6.33 -30.24 28.77
N LEU A 320 -5.52 -29.18 28.73
CA LEU A 320 -4.57 -28.84 29.80
C LEU A 320 -5.27 -28.35 31.08
N GLU A 321 -6.39 -27.64 30.97
CA GLU A 321 -7.25 -27.27 32.10
C GLU A 321 -7.83 -28.52 32.78
N ALA A 322 -8.31 -29.49 31.99
CA ALA A 322 -8.79 -30.78 32.50
C ALA A 322 -7.67 -31.62 33.15
N GLU A 323 -6.49 -31.69 32.53
CA GLU A 323 -5.30 -32.31 33.15
C GLU A 323 -4.93 -31.64 34.48
N THR A 324 -4.99 -30.31 34.55
CA THR A 324 -4.62 -29.54 35.74
C THR A 324 -5.64 -29.72 36.87
N ALA A 325 -6.94 -29.74 36.54
CA ALA A 325 -8.00 -30.08 37.49
C ALA A 325 -7.84 -31.50 38.05
N SER A 326 -7.54 -32.50 37.20
CA SER A 326 -7.24 -33.87 37.65
C SER A 326 -6.04 -33.90 38.58
N ARG A 327 -4.92 -33.26 38.21
CA ARG A 327 -3.72 -33.20 39.06
C ARG A 327 -3.95 -32.49 40.39
N SER A 328 -4.83 -31.48 40.44
CA SER A 328 -5.25 -30.86 41.70
C SER A 328 -6.02 -31.86 42.56
N GLN A 329 -7.01 -32.56 42.00
CA GLN A 329 -7.79 -33.56 42.73
C GLN A 329 -6.93 -34.76 43.21
N ASP A 330 -5.95 -35.17 42.41
CA ASP A 330 -4.97 -36.19 42.79
C ASP A 330 -4.05 -35.69 43.92
N ALA A 331 -3.66 -34.41 43.91
CA ALA A 331 -2.88 -33.78 44.98
C ALA A 331 -3.69 -33.64 46.29
N ASP A 332 -4.94 -33.16 46.22
CA ASP A 332 -5.86 -33.07 47.35
C ASP A 332 -6.07 -34.46 47.98
N SER A 333 -6.22 -35.48 47.15
CA SER A 333 -6.34 -36.89 47.55
C SER A 333 -5.06 -37.41 48.22
N ALA A 334 -3.89 -37.07 47.69
CA ALA A 334 -2.60 -37.45 48.27
C ALA A 334 -2.31 -36.72 49.59
N GLU A 335 -2.68 -35.44 49.71
CA GLU A 335 -2.54 -34.68 50.95
C GLU A 335 -3.50 -35.17 52.05
N ALA A 336 -4.73 -35.53 51.70
CA ALA A 336 -5.66 -36.21 52.60
C ALA A 336 -5.13 -37.58 53.08
N GLN A 337 -4.54 -38.37 52.17
CA GLN A 337 -3.89 -39.63 52.51
C GLN A 337 -2.66 -39.42 53.42
N LEU A 338 -1.85 -38.38 53.17
CA LEU A 338 -0.71 -38.03 54.00
C LEU A 338 -1.14 -37.56 55.40
N ALA A 339 -2.20 -36.77 55.51
CA ALA A 339 -2.76 -36.35 56.79
C ALA A 339 -3.24 -37.56 57.62
N GLU A 340 -3.88 -38.55 57.00
CA GLU A 340 -4.29 -39.78 57.67
C GLU A 340 -3.10 -40.69 58.04
N ALA A 341 -2.08 -40.76 57.17
CA ALA A 341 -0.83 -41.45 57.48
C ALA A 341 -0.09 -40.80 58.66
N LEU A 342 -0.15 -39.46 58.80
CA LEU A 342 0.42 -38.74 59.94
C LEU A 342 -0.38 -38.95 61.23
N ARG A 343 -1.72 -38.96 61.16
CA ARG A 343 -2.58 -39.33 62.32
C ARG A 343 -2.27 -40.72 62.81
N THR A 344 -2.35 -41.72 61.94
CA THR A 344 -2.08 -43.13 62.29
C THR A 344 -0.65 -43.33 62.78
N ARG A 345 0.34 -42.59 62.25
CA ARG A 345 1.71 -42.57 62.83
C ARG A 345 1.71 -42.03 64.26
N SER A 346 1.03 -40.93 64.55
CA SER A 346 0.94 -40.36 65.91
C SER A 346 0.19 -41.26 66.89
N GLU A 347 -0.82 -42.00 66.45
CA GLU A 347 -1.50 -43.03 67.26
C GLU A 347 -0.59 -44.22 67.57
N ILE A 348 0.26 -44.62 66.61
CA ILE A 348 1.27 -45.68 66.80
C ILE A 348 2.39 -45.19 67.72
N GLU A 349 2.85 -43.94 67.58
CA GLU A 349 3.83 -43.30 68.48
C GLU A 349 3.30 -43.23 69.92
N ALA A 350 2.03 -42.84 70.11
CA ALA A 350 1.38 -42.84 71.42
C ALA A 350 1.31 -44.25 72.02
N ARG A 351 0.80 -45.24 71.27
CA ARG A 351 0.74 -46.65 71.70
C ARG A 351 2.11 -47.27 71.99
N LEU A 352 3.15 -46.86 71.25
CA LEU A 352 4.52 -47.30 71.53
C LEU A 352 5.00 -46.73 72.86
N SER A 353 4.77 -45.45 73.14
CA SER A 353 5.13 -44.84 74.42
C SER A 353 4.38 -45.47 75.60
N GLU A 354 3.09 -45.79 75.43
CA GLU A 354 2.27 -46.52 76.40
C GLU A 354 2.86 -47.90 76.69
N ALA A 355 3.10 -48.72 75.66
CA ALA A 355 3.72 -50.04 75.77
C ALA A 355 5.16 -50.00 76.34
N GLU A 356 5.93 -48.93 76.09
CA GLU A 356 7.25 -48.74 76.71
C GLU A 356 7.13 -48.44 78.20
N THR A 357 6.14 -47.65 78.64
CA THR A 357 5.87 -47.43 80.07
C THR A 357 5.35 -48.69 80.77
N GLU A 358 4.47 -49.47 80.14
CA GLU A 358 4.06 -50.79 80.64
C GLU A 358 5.27 -51.73 80.78
N ARG A 359 6.13 -51.78 79.76
CA ARG A 359 7.34 -52.64 79.80
C ARG A 359 8.32 -52.19 80.88
N ALA A 360 8.44 -50.89 81.15
CA ALA A 360 9.25 -50.37 82.25
C ALA A 360 8.67 -50.75 83.62
N ALA A 361 7.34 -50.66 83.80
CA ALA A 361 6.65 -51.08 85.01
C ALA A 361 6.83 -52.59 85.26
N LEU A 362 6.62 -53.43 84.23
CA LEU A 362 6.85 -54.88 84.29
C LEU A 362 8.32 -55.25 84.57
N HIS A 363 9.29 -54.44 84.11
CA HIS A 363 10.70 -54.63 84.44
C HIS A 363 10.96 -54.36 85.92
N SER A 364 10.39 -53.28 86.47
CA SER A 364 10.48 -52.95 87.90
C SER A 364 9.74 -53.96 88.79
N GLU A 365 8.64 -54.55 88.31
CA GLU A 365 7.95 -55.64 89.00
C GLU A 365 8.81 -56.90 89.00
N ARG A 366 9.40 -57.29 87.86
CA ARG A 366 10.36 -58.40 87.77
C ARG A 366 11.54 -58.19 88.71
N ASP A 367 12.16 -57.01 88.72
CA ASP A 367 13.29 -56.71 89.62
C ASP A 367 12.90 -56.78 91.11
N SER A 368 11.67 -56.40 91.44
CA SER A 368 11.12 -56.58 92.80
C SER A 368 10.90 -58.06 93.14
N LEU A 369 10.41 -58.86 92.20
CA LEU A 369 10.23 -60.31 92.35
C LEU A 369 11.58 -61.05 92.42
N ASP A 370 12.57 -60.68 91.61
CA ASP A 370 13.93 -61.22 91.64
C ASP A 370 14.62 -60.88 92.98
N ALA A 371 14.44 -59.66 93.50
CA ALA A 371 14.94 -59.27 94.81
C ALA A 371 14.26 -60.05 95.96
N ARG A 372 12.95 -60.29 95.86
CA ARG A 372 12.20 -61.12 96.83
C ARG A 372 12.59 -62.60 96.74
N LEU A 373 12.84 -63.12 95.54
CA LEU A 373 13.30 -64.50 95.33
C LEU A 373 14.68 -64.69 95.99
N ARG A 374 15.64 -63.80 95.73
CA ARG A 374 16.97 -63.82 96.37
C ARG A 374 16.91 -63.71 97.89
N ALA A 375 15.96 -62.96 98.44
CA ALA A 375 15.75 -62.89 99.89
C ALA A 375 15.28 -64.25 100.45
N VAL A 376 14.31 -64.91 99.79
CA VAL A 376 13.83 -66.24 100.16
C VAL A 376 14.89 -67.32 99.96
N GLU A 377 15.70 -67.23 98.91
CA GLU A 377 16.87 -68.12 98.68
C GLU A 377 17.92 -67.98 99.79
N ALA A 378 18.17 -66.75 100.26
CA ALA A 378 19.09 -66.49 101.38
C ALA A 378 18.51 -66.93 102.75
N GLU A 379 17.20 -66.78 102.96
CA GLU A 379 16.50 -67.33 104.13
C GLU A 379 16.56 -68.87 104.14
N LEU A 380 16.32 -69.50 102.98
CA LEU A 380 16.42 -70.95 102.82
C LEU A 380 17.84 -71.47 103.08
N ALA A 381 18.87 -70.85 102.50
CA ALA A 381 20.26 -71.20 102.78
C ALA A 381 20.60 -71.05 104.27
N GLY A 382 20.07 -70.00 104.93
CA GLY A 382 20.19 -69.81 106.38
C GLY A 382 19.51 -70.90 107.21
N GLU A 383 18.41 -71.49 106.73
CA GLU A 383 17.78 -72.67 107.36
C GLU A 383 18.50 -73.98 107.03
N GLU A 384 19.11 -74.11 105.84
CA GLU A 384 19.96 -75.27 105.52
C GLU A 384 21.24 -75.31 106.38
N ASP A 385 21.87 -74.15 106.62
CA ASP A 385 22.98 -73.97 107.56
C ASP A 385 22.56 -74.27 109.02
N ARG A 386 21.41 -73.77 109.47
CA ARG A 386 20.82 -74.13 110.79
C ARG A 386 20.59 -75.63 110.88
N GLY A 387 20.04 -76.23 109.83
CA GLY A 387 19.81 -77.66 109.72
C GLY A 387 21.11 -78.48 109.67
N ALA A 388 22.21 -77.93 109.16
CA ALA A 388 23.55 -78.53 109.22
C ALA A 388 24.11 -78.47 110.64
N ALA A 389 24.13 -77.28 111.26
CA ALA A 389 24.59 -77.10 112.63
C ALA A 389 23.81 -77.97 113.64
N LEU A 390 22.50 -78.14 113.46
CA LEU A 390 21.68 -79.05 114.27
C LEU A 390 22.02 -80.53 114.04
N ARG A 391 22.38 -80.94 112.81
CA ARG A 391 22.88 -82.30 112.52
C ARG A 391 24.24 -82.54 113.18
N ASP A 392 25.14 -81.57 113.14
CA ASP A 392 26.48 -81.68 113.74
C ASP A 392 26.43 -81.64 115.28
N GLN A 393 25.50 -80.89 115.86
CA GLN A 393 25.18 -81.00 117.29
C GLN A 393 24.65 -82.40 117.62
N ARG A 394 23.76 -82.96 116.79
CA ARG A 394 23.20 -84.31 116.99
C ARG A 394 24.29 -85.38 116.93
N THR A 395 25.19 -85.36 115.95
CA THR A 395 26.29 -86.33 115.84
C THR A 395 27.31 -86.17 116.95
N THR A 396 27.57 -84.94 117.42
CA THR A 396 28.40 -84.67 118.60
C THR A 396 27.78 -85.26 119.88
N LEU A 397 26.46 -85.12 120.06
CA LEU A 397 25.73 -85.70 121.19
C LEU A 397 25.64 -87.24 121.10
N GLU A 398 25.47 -87.80 119.90
CA GLU A 398 25.51 -89.24 119.64
C GLU A 398 26.90 -89.83 119.96
N ALA A 399 27.97 -89.14 119.57
CA ALA A 399 29.34 -89.53 119.90
C ALA A 399 29.64 -89.41 121.41
N ALA A 400 29.18 -88.34 122.07
CA ALA A 400 29.33 -88.16 123.52
C ALA A 400 28.54 -89.20 124.31
N LEU A 401 27.34 -89.57 123.85
CA LEU A 401 26.55 -90.66 124.44
C LEU A 401 27.27 -92.01 124.29
N SER A 402 27.76 -92.33 123.09
CA SER A 402 28.51 -93.57 122.87
C SER A 402 29.81 -93.63 123.69
N ALA A 403 30.50 -92.50 123.88
CA ALA A 403 31.64 -92.42 124.78
C ALA A 403 31.25 -92.69 126.24
N ALA A 404 30.16 -92.10 126.74
CA ALA A 404 29.65 -92.35 128.08
C ALA A 404 29.16 -93.80 128.29
N GLU A 405 28.59 -94.43 127.25
CA GLU A 405 28.24 -95.86 127.26
C GLU A 405 29.49 -96.75 127.26
N GLN A 406 30.54 -96.37 126.52
CA GLN A 406 31.84 -97.05 126.56
C GLN A 406 32.50 -96.91 127.94
N GLU A 407 32.54 -95.70 128.54
CA GLU A 407 32.99 -95.50 129.91
C GLU A 407 32.19 -96.34 130.92
N ARG A 408 30.86 -96.38 130.80
CA ARG A 408 30.01 -97.21 131.68
C ARG A 408 30.33 -98.70 131.52
N SER A 409 30.45 -99.20 130.28
CA SER A 409 30.81 -100.61 130.03
C SER A 409 32.25 -100.96 130.47
N ALA A 410 33.17 -99.99 130.44
CA ALA A 410 34.51 -100.13 131.01
C ALA A 410 34.47 -100.22 132.53
N MET A 411 33.69 -99.36 133.21
CA MET A 411 33.46 -99.45 134.66
C MET A 411 32.72 -100.74 135.06
N GLU A 412 31.72 -101.18 134.30
CA GLU A 412 31.05 -102.46 134.47
C GLU A 412 32.04 -103.64 134.31
N SER A 413 32.95 -103.55 133.35
CA SER A 413 34.02 -104.55 133.13
C SER A 413 35.10 -104.51 134.21
N GLU A 414 35.44 -103.33 134.75
CA GLU A 414 36.38 -103.19 135.87
C GLU A 414 35.76 -103.72 137.17
N LEU A 415 34.48 -103.46 137.44
CA LEU A 415 33.75 -104.05 138.55
C LEU A 415 33.61 -105.57 138.42
N ALA A 416 33.33 -106.08 137.21
CA ALA A 416 33.32 -107.52 136.94
C ALA A 416 34.71 -108.14 137.15
N ARG A 417 35.77 -107.50 136.63
CA ARG A 417 37.16 -107.93 136.84
C ARG A 417 37.54 -107.90 138.32
N LEU A 418 37.14 -106.89 139.10
CA LEU A 418 37.42 -106.85 140.54
C LEU A 418 36.64 -107.91 141.33
N ALA A 419 35.44 -108.27 140.88
CA ALA A 419 34.70 -109.41 141.42
C ALA A 419 35.35 -110.75 141.07
N ASP A 420 35.80 -110.92 139.82
CA ASP A 420 36.54 -112.10 139.35
C ASP A 420 37.93 -112.20 139.99
N GLU A 421 38.65 -111.10 140.20
CA GLU A 421 39.91 -111.07 140.94
C GLU A 421 39.69 -111.46 142.40
N ARG A 422 38.63 -110.97 143.04
CA ARG A 422 38.28 -111.40 144.40
C ARG A 422 37.90 -112.89 144.44
N ALA A 423 37.09 -113.38 143.51
CA ALA A 423 36.72 -114.80 143.42
C ALA A 423 37.93 -115.68 143.09
N ALA A 424 38.83 -115.22 142.22
CA ALA A 424 40.08 -115.90 141.88
C ALA A 424 41.08 -115.87 143.04
N LEU A 425 41.11 -114.83 143.88
CA LEU A 425 41.90 -114.80 145.11
C LEU A 425 41.31 -115.73 146.18
N GLU A 426 39.99 -115.80 146.32
CA GLU A 426 39.30 -116.76 147.20
C GLU A 426 39.56 -118.21 146.73
N VAL A 427 39.49 -118.48 145.42
CA VAL A 427 39.85 -119.77 144.82
C VAL A 427 41.35 -120.04 144.96
N GLN A 428 42.25 -119.09 144.70
CA GLN A 428 43.70 -119.28 144.88
C GLN A 428 44.06 -119.56 146.35
N LEU A 429 43.31 -119.04 147.32
CA LEU A 429 43.49 -119.41 148.73
C LEU A 429 43.21 -120.90 148.98
N VAL A 430 42.22 -121.47 148.28
CA VAL A 430 41.86 -122.89 148.32
C VAL A 430 42.77 -123.74 147.44
N ASP A 431 43.20 -123.21 146.30
CA ASP A 431 43.94 -123.92 145.27
C ASP A 431 45.46 -123.89 145.50
N GLU A 432 46.03 -122.87 146.16
CA GLU A 432 47.38 -122.97 146.77
C GLU A 432 47.38 -123.86 148.02
N ALA A 433 46.25 -123.95 148.73
CA ALA A 433 46.03 -125.02 149.70
C ALA A 433 45.84 -126.40 149.01
N GLY A 434 45.78 -126.48 147.67
CA GLY A 434 45.58 -127.70 146.85
C GLY A 434 46.80 -128.11 146.01
N ARG A 435 47.50 -127.17 145.37
CA ARG A 435 48.71 -127.38 144.54
C ARG A 435 49.92 -127.80 145.38
N ARG A 436 49.94 -127.36 146.65
CA ARG A 436 50.72 -127.94 147.77
C ARG A 436 50.44 -129.43 148.07
N ARG A 437 49.56 -130.08 147.31
CA ARG A 437 49.25 -131.53 147.37
C ARG A 437 49.38 -132.23 146.00
N ALA A 438 49.82 -131.53 144.95
CA ALA A 438 49.62 -131.97 143.56
C ALA A 438 50.77 -131.69 142.59
N LEU A 439 51.62 -130.69 142.81
CA LEU A 439 52.85 -130.51 142.00
C LEU A 439 53.86 -131.65 142.22
N ASP A 440 53.60 -132.50 143.23
CA ASP A 440 54.28 -133.75 143.56
C ASP A 440 54.11 -134.89 142.50
N HIS A 441 53.77 -134.61 141.23
CA HIS A 441 53.25 -135.66 140.31
C HIS A 441 53.72 -135.76 138.83
N GLU A 442 53.95 -134.69 138.05
CA GLU A 442 54.03 -134.79 136.56
C GLU A 442 55.42 -134.52 135.90
N LEU A 443 55.55 -133.46 135.09
CA LEU A 443 56.78 -132.98 134.42
C LEU A 443 57.52 -133.95 133.44
N ALA A 444 56.82 -134.62 132.51
CA ALA A 444 57.38 -135.74 131.71
C ALA A 444 57.13 -135.75 130.16
N ALA A 445 57.23 -134.60 129.44
CA ALA A 445 56.76 -134.42 128.04
C ALA A 445 57.85 -134.17 126.93
N ALA A 446 57.43 -134.00 125.65
CA ALA A 446 58.26 -133.89 124.42
C ALA A 446 57.71 -132.90 123.35
N ALA A 447 58.35 -132.75 122.17
CA ALA A 447 58.04 -131.72 121.13
C ALA A 447 58.54 -132.02 119.67
N ASP A 448 57.97 -131.35 118.64
CA ASP A 448 58.05 -131.67 117.18
C ASP A 448 58.34 -130.46 116.21
N ALA A 449 58.27 -130.64 114.87
CA ALA A 449 58.74 -129.68 113.82
C ALA A 449 57.87 -129.59 112.51
N SER A 450 58.21 -128.69 111.54
CA SER A 450 57.39 -128.31 110.34
C SER A 450 58.17 -127.56 109.20
N GLY A 451 57.64 -127.49 107.95
CA GLY A 451 57.83 -126.35 106.99
C GLY A 451 58.46 -126.55 105.58
N GLU A 452 57.74 -126.22 104.47
CA GLU A 452 58.22 -126.10 103.04
C GLU A 452 57.12 -125.46 102.13
N LEU A 453 57.39 -124.60 101.11
CA LEU A 453 56.38 -124.23 100.06
C LEU A 453 56.86 -123.63 98.68
N GLU A 454 56.52 -122.38 98.29
CA GLU A 454 56.42 -121.91 96.87
C GLU A 454 57.59 -121.02 96.35
N ARG A 455 57.68 -120.77 95.02
CA ARG A 455 58.62 -119.86 94.28
C ARG A 455 58.19 -119.72 92.79
N ARG A 456 57.82 -118.54 92.22
CA ARG A 456 57.24 -118.52 90.82
C ARG A 456 57.17 -117.32 89.82
N VAL A 457 56.83 -116.08 90.20
CA VAL A 457 55.84 -115.25 89.43
C VAL A 457 56.30 -114.45 88.16
N GLU A 458 57.58 -114.36 87.83
CA GLU A 458 58.21 -113.19 87.13
C GLU A 458 57.81 -112.77 85.67
N GLN A 459 57.21 -113.61 84.82
CA GLN A 459 57.63 -113.62 83.39
C GLN A 459 56.94 -112.70 82.34
N LEU A 460 55.83 -111.99 82.63
CA LEU A 460 54.89 -111.55 81.56
C LEU A 460 55.09 -110.18 80.86
N ALA A 461 56.03 -109.32 81.29
CA ALA A 461 55.99 -107.88 80.97
C ALA A 461 56.42 -107.42 79.54
N GLY A 462 56.98 -108.29 78.69
CA GLY A 462 57.88 -107.84 77.61
C GLY A 462 57.34 -107.56 76.19
N ARG A 463 56.02 -107.43 75.95
CA ARG A 463 55.44 -107.69 74.59
C ARG A 463 54.80 -106.55 73.77
N ILE A 464 54.78 -105.29 74.24
CA ILE A 464 53.89 -104.25 73.65
C ILE A 464 54.58 -103.27 72.67
N ALA A 465 55.92 -103.21 72.61
CA ALA A 465 56.64 -102.11 71.95
C ALA A 465 56.86 -102.23 70.41
N ALA A 466 56.13 -103.08 69.68
CA ALA A 466 56.63 -103.67 68.42
C ALA A 466 55.69 -103.51 67.18
N SER A 467 55.03 -102.37 66.98
CA SER A 467 54.09 -102.16 65.87
C SER A 467 54.26 -100.84 65.10
N GLY A 468 55.49 -100.32 65.01
CA GLY A 468 55.79 -99.06 64.30
C GLY A 468 56.17 -99.21 62.82
N ASP A 469 56.69 -100.37 62.42
CA ASP A 469 57.50 -100.50 61.20
C ASP A 469 56.72 -100.85 59.92
N GLU A 470 55.43 -101.17 59.99
CA GLU A 470 54.66 -101.69 58.84
C GLU A 470 54.47 -100.65 57.71
N LEU A 471 54.56 -99.34 58.02
CA LEU A 471 54.51 -98.26 57.03
C LEU A 471 55.75 -98.22 56.10
N GLN A 472 56.84 -98.89 56.47
CA GLN A 472 58.09 -98.88 55.69
C GLN A 472 57.99 -99.74 54.41
N ALA A 473 57.12 -100.77 54.42
CA ALA A 473 57.08 -101.82 53.40
C ALA A 473 56.57 -101.38 52.01
N ALA A 474 55.91 -100.22 51.91
CA ALA A 474 55.34 -99.73 50.65
C ALA A 474 56.36 -99.07 49.70
N ARG A 475 57.54 -98.68 50.18
CA ARG A 475 58.51 -97.85 49.42
C ARG A 475 59.54 -98.65 48.61
N LEU A 476 59.88 -99.85 49.05
CA LEU A 476 60.96 -100.70 48.49
C LEU A 476 60.58 -101.49 47.21
N ARG A 477 59.70 -100.95 46.35
CA ARG A 477 59.29 -101.60 45.09
C ARG A 477 59.31 -100.69 43.85
N GLU A 478 59.58 -99.40 44.00
CA GLU A 478 59.72 -98.46 42.87
C GLU A 478 61.20 -98.21 42.51
N GLU A 479 62.10 -98.32 43.49
CA GLU A 479 63.54 -98.03 43.34
C GLU A 479 64.26 -98.98 42.36
N GLU A 480 63.77 -100.21 42.16
CA GLU A 480 64.33 -101.16 41.17
C GLU A 480 64.15 -100.67 39.72
N ILE A 481 63.13 -99.85 39.43
CA ILE A 481 62.86 -99.32 38.08
C ILE A 481 63.80 -98.14 37.76
N GLY A 482 64.28 -97.41 38.77
CA GLY A 482 65.15 -96.25 38.58
C GLY A 482 66.53 -96.58 38.01
N ALA A 483 67.12 -97.70 38.42
CA ALA A 483 68.52 -98.04 38.17
C ALA A 483 68.85 -98.42 36.71
N GLU A 484 67.84 -98.74 35.88
CA GLU A 484 68.06 -99.14 34.48
C GLU A 484 68.20 -97.92 33.54
N ARG A 485 67.48 -96.84 33.82
CA ARG A 485 67.49 -95.59 33.04
C ARG A 485 68.88 -94.95 32.99
N ASP A 486 69.52 -94.83 34.15
CA ASP A 486 70.71 -93.98 34.31
C ASP A 486 71.96 -94.53 33.58
N ARG A 487 71.92 -95.81 33.17
CA ARG A 487 72.95 -96.44 32.32
C ARG A 487 72.91 -96.00 30.86
N LEU A 488 71.78 -95.50 30.36
CA LEU A 488 71.66 -95.03 28.97
C LEU A 488 72.21 -93.61 28.80
N THR A 489 72.11 -92.77 29.83
CA THR A 489 72.57 -91.37 29.82
C THR A 489 74.05 -91.26 29.45
N ALA A 490 74.92 -92.00 30.16
CA ALA A 490 76.39 -91.89 30.03
C ALA A 490 76.95 -92.25 28.64
N ARG A 491 76.15 -92.85 27.76
CA ARG A 491 76.54 -93.20 26.38
C ARG A 491 76.15 -92.13 25.35
N VAL A 492 75.38 -91.12 25.76
CA VAL A 492 75.06 -89.94 24.93
C VAL A 492 76.22 -88.92 25.01
N ASP A 493 76.82 -88.76 26.18
CA ASP A 493 77.84 -87.74 26.46
C ASP A 493 79.11 -87.93 25.61
N GLU A 494 79.58 -89.18 25.44
CA GLU A 494 80.77 -89.52 24.63
C GLU A 494 80.63 -89.10 23.16
N LEU A 495 79.43 -89.23 22.58
CA LEU A 495 79.18 -88.83 21.19
C LEU A 495 79.12 -87.31 21.02
N ALA A 496 78.65 -86.58 22.04
CA ALA A 496 78.51 -85.13 22.00
C ALA A 496 79.87 -84.41 21.86
N GLU A 497 80.93 -84.89 22.53
CA GLU A 497 82.25 -84.26 22.49
C GLU A 497 82.90 -84.33 21.10
N THR A 498 82.70 -85.43 20.37
CA THR A 498 83.23 -85.60 19.00
C THR A 498 82.58 -84.62 18.00
N LEU A 499 81.27 -84.35 18.15
CA LEU A 499 80.54 -83.41 17.30
C LEU A 499 81.07 -81.98 17.48
N ALA A 500 81.35 -81.58 18.72
CA ALA A 500 81.87 -80.25 19.08
C ALA A 500 83.28 -79.94 18.53
N ALA A 501 84.01 -80.94 18.02
CA ALA A 501 85.23 -80.71 17.25
C ALA A 501 84.91 -80.25 15.81
N VAL A 502 84.13 -81.04 15.07
CA VAL A 502 83.80 -80.80 13.66
C VAL A 502 83.05 -79.48 13.45
N GLU A 503 82.19 -79.09 14.41
CA GLU A 503 81.50 -77.80 14.34
C GLU A 503 82.44 -76.58 14.35
N ARG A 504 83.62 -76.67 14.97
CA ARG A 504 84.54 -75.51 15.09
C ARG A 504 85.20 -75.19 13.75
N GLU A 505 85.59 -76.19 12.98
CA GLU A 505 86.18 -75.99 11.64
C GLU A 505 85.15 -75.42 10.66
N ARG A 506 83.90 -75.91 10.69
CA ARG A 506 82.80 -75.36 9.87
C ARG A 506 82.58 -73.86 10.14
N ARG A 507 82.52 -73.46 11.42
CA ARG A 507 82.31 -72.06 11.84
C ARG A 507 83.37 -71.11 11.28
N GLN A 508 84.62 -71.55 11.12
CA GLN A 508 85.70 -70.71 10.59
C GLN A 508 85.55 -70.47 9.08
N ALA A 509 85.26 -71.51 8.29
CA ALA A 509 85.02 -71.39 6.85
C ALA A 509 83.75 -70.55 6.52
N GLU A 510 82.74 -70.60 7.38
CA GLU A 510 81.53 -69.77 7.26
C GLU A 510 81.83 -68.28 7.50
N HIS A 511 82.73 -67.95 8.43
CA HIS A 511 83.11 -66.57 8.73
C HIS A 511 83.78 -65.86 7.54
N GLU A 512 84.71 -66.55 6.85
CA GLU A 512 85.41 -65.99 5.69
C GLU A 512 84.47 -65.73 4.51
N ARG A 513 83.50 -66.62 4.25
CA ARG A 513 82.49 -66.40 3.20
C ARG A 513 81.59 -65.20 3.52
N HIS A 514 81.16 -65.07 4.78
CA HIS A 514 80.33 -63.95 5.23
C HIS A 514 81.05 -62.59 5.14
N ALA A 515 82.39 -62.54 5.29
CA ALA A 515 83.15 -61.31 5.10
C ALA A 515 83.07 -60.80 3.65
N VAL A 516 83.19 -61.69 2.66
CA VAL A 516 83.10 -61.35 1.23
C VAL A 516 81.67 -61.04 0.80
N GLU A 517 80.67 -61.76 1.34
CA GLU A 517 79.25 -61.45 1.15
C GLU A 517 78.93 -60.03 1.67
N ALA A 518 79.41 -59.66 2.86
CA ALA A 518 79.16 -58.35 3.46
C ALA A 518 79.79 -57.17 2.68
N GLU A 519 80.93 -57.36 2.00
CA GLU A 519 81.53 -56.31 1.16
C GLU A 519 80.75 -56.09 -0.15
N ARG A 520 80.31 -57.17 -0.80
CA ARG A 520 79.38 -57.10 -1.94
C ARG A 520 78.08 -56.39 -1.56
N ASP A 521 77.49 -56.78 -0.44
CA ASP A 521 76.17 -56.30 -0.03
C ASP A 521 76.21 -54.82 0.40
N ARG A 522 77.35 -54.34 0.94
CA ARG A 522 77.58 -52.89 1.13
C ARG A 522 77.56 -52.12 -0.19
N LEU A 523 78.28 -52.59 -1.21
CA LEU A 523 78.36 -51.89 -2.51
C LEU A 523 77.02 -51.87 -3.26
N LEU A 524 76.18 -52.91 -3.06
CA LEU A 524 74.79 -52.89 -3.54
C LEU A 524 73.94 -51.88 -2.78
N VAL A 525 74.03 -51.85 -1.44
CA VAL A 525 73.32 -50.87 -0.60
C VAL A 525 73.73 -49.42 -0.93
N ASP A 526 75.01 -49.15 -1.19
CA ASP A 526 75.48 -47.83 -1.60
C ASP A 526 74.97 -47.43 -3.00
N HIS A 527 74.87 -48.38 -3.94
CA HIS A 527 74.26 -48.14 -5.25
C HIS A 527 72.76 -47.84 -5.13
N ASP A 528 72.02 -48.68 -4.40
CA ASP A 528 70.58 -48.53 -4.19
C ASP A 528 70.26 -47.24 -3.41
N ALA A 529 71.09 -46.84 -2.44
CA ALA A 529 70.94 -45.57 -1.72
C ALA A 529 71.18 -44.33 -2.61
N LEU A 530 72.12 -44.40 -3.56
CA LEU A 530 72.32 -43.34 -4.55
C LEU A 530 71.19 -43.29 -5.58
N GLN A 531 70.66 -44.44 -5.99
CA GLN A 531 69.51 -44.53 -6.90
C GLN A 531 68.24 -44.00 -6.23
N ALA A 532 67.98 -44.42 -4.99
CA ALA A 532 66.89 -43.94 -4.15
C ALA A 532 66.95 -42.43 -3.94
N ARG A 533 68.13 -41.83 -3.69
CA ARG A 533 68.29 -40.36 -3.65
C ARG A 533 67.96 -39.66 -4.97
N LEU A 534 68.27 -40.30 -6.10
CA LEU A 534 67.97 -39.74 -7.42
C LEU A 534 66.46 -39.72 -7.69
N ASP A 535 65.75 -40.77 -7.28
CA ASP A 535 64.29 -40.86 -7.38
C ASP A 535 63.56 -40.08 -6.27
N GLU A 536 64.16 -39.91 -5.10
CA GLU A 536 63.72 -38.99 -4.04
C GLU A 536 63.77 -37.54 -4.53
N LEU A 537 64.85 -37.11 -5.18
CA LEU A 537 64.96 -35.77 -5.77
C LEU A 537 63.97 -35.55 -6.92
N ARG A 538 63.73 -36.56 -7.78
CA ARG A 538 62.69 -36.51 -8.82
C ARG A 538 61.29 -36.43 -8.21
N THR A 539 61.05 -37.18 -7.14
CA THR A 539 59.78 -37.18 -6.40
C THR A 539 59.58 -35.85 -5.67
N GLY A 540 60.63 -35.25 -5.09
CA GLY A 540 60.60 -33.92 -4.52
C GLY A 540 60.29 -32.83 -5.55
N ALA A 541 60.85 -32.93 -6.76
CA ALA A 541 60.53 -32.02 -7.85
C ALA A 541 59.08 -32.14 -8.34
N SER A 542 58.53 -33.36 -8.46
CA SER A 542 57.12 -33.57 -8.82
C SER A 542 56.17 -33.20 -7.68
N GLN A 543 56.56 -33.41 -6.42
CA GLN A 543 55.86 -32.91 -5.24
C GLN A 543 55.84 -31.38 -5.19
N GLN A 544 56.95 -30.70 -5.52
CA GLN A 544 56.97 -29.23 -5.60
C GLN A 544 56.02 -28.73 -6.70
N GLN A 545 56.02 -29.35 -7.89
CA GLN A 545 55.07 -29.00 -8.95
C GLN A 545 53.61 -29.27 -8.54
N ALA A 546 53.35 -30.35 -7.81
CA ALA A 546 52.03 -30.65 -7.24
C ALA A 546 51.63 -29.65 -6.15
N LEU A 547 52.57 -29.17 -5.33
CA LEU A 547 52.35 -28.13 -4.32
C LEU A 547 52.10 -26.76 -4.97
N GLU A 548 52.82 -26.38 -6.02
CA GLU A 548 52.56 -25.15 -6.79
C GLU A 548 51.20 -25.19 -7.50
N ALA A 549 50.81 -26.35 -8.04
CA ALA A 549 49.47 -26.55 -8.62
C ALA A 549 48.37 -26.52 -7.54
N ALA A 550 48.59 -27.16 -6.38
CA ALA A 550 47.67 -27.13 -5.25
C ALA A 550 47.55 -25.73 -4.62
N LEU A 551 48.64 -24.96 -4.60
CA LEU A 551 48.65 -23.56 -4.16
C LEU A 551 47.83 -22.70 -5.12
N ARG A 552 48.05 -22.76 -6.43
CA ARG A 552 47.20 -22.04 -7.41
C ARG A 552 45.73 -22.45 -7.34
N ALA A 553 45.45 -23.73 -7.11
CA ALA A 553 44.09 -24.21 -6.87
C ALA A 553 43.52 -23.72 -5.53
N ALA A 554 44.34 -23.46 -4.51
CA ALA A 554 43.92 -22.87 -3.24
C ALA A 554 43.72 -21.35 -3.37
N GLU A 555 44.59 -20.64 -4.08
CA GLU A 555 44.45 -19.21 -4.43
C GLU A 555 43.17 -18.97 -5.25
N HIS A 556 42.88 -19.83 -6.23
CA HIS A 556 41.65 -19.75 -7.02
C HIS A 556 40.40 -20.00 -6.15
N ARG A 557 40.41 -21.06 -5.32
CA ARG A 557 39.30 -21.32 -4.37
C ARG A 557 39.15 -20.22 -3.31
N ALA A 558 40.24 -19.59 -2.90
CA ALA A 558 40.20 -18.43 -2.01
C ALA A 558 39.57 -17.22 -2.73
N ALA A 559 39.89 -16.98 -4.00
CA ALA A 559 39.25 -15.94 -4.80
C ALA A 559 37.74 -16.21 -5.02
N GLU A 560 37.36 -17.46 -5.30
CA GLU A 560 35.94 -17.88 -5.35
C GLU A 560 35.22 -17.69 -4.01
N GLN A 561 35.88 -18.04 -2.90
CA GLN A 561 35.35 -17.82 -1.54
C GLN A 561 35.26 -16.33 -1.19
N HIS A 562 36.21 -15.50 -1.63
CA HIS A 562 36.16 -14.05 -1.43
C HIS A 562 35.02 -13.42 -2.23
N ALA A 563 34.85 -13.78 -3.51
CA ALA A 563 33.72 -13.31 -4.31
C ALA A 563 32.38 -13.74 -3.68
N ALA A 564 32.24 -15.01 -3.29
CA ALA A 564 31.03 -15.51 -2.61
C ALA A 564 30.81 -14.91 -1.20
N LEU A 565 31.83 -14.31 -0.58
CA LEU A 565 31.69 -13.53 0.65
C LEU A 565 31.34 -12.07 0.37
N GLU A 566 31.84 -11.48 -0.72
CA GLU A 566 31.45 -10.14 -1.18
C GLU A 566 29.98 -10.12 -1.64
N ASP A 567 29.54 -11.13 -2.40
CA ASP A 567 28.13 -11.32 -2.78
C ASP A 567 27.24 -11.41 -1.53
N ARG A 568 27.60 -12.26 -0.56
CA ARG A 568 26.87 -12.41 0.71
C ARG A 568 26.89 -11.15 1.59
N LEU A 569 27.95 -10.34 1.51
CA LEU A 569 27.99 -9.04 2.18
C LEU A 569 27.09 -8.02 1.48
N GLY A 570 26.94 -8.12 0.14
CA GLY A 570 25.95 -7.38 -0.63
C GLY A 570 24.52 -7.78 -0.28
N GLU A 571 24.23 -9.08 -0.24
CA GLU A 571 22.94 -9.63 0.22
C GLU A 571 22.62 -9.17 1.65
N ALA A 572 23.54 -9.35 2.59
CA ALA A 572 23.35 -8.94 3.99
C ALA A 572 23.23 -7.41 4.15
N ALA A 573 23.86 -6.61 3.28
CA ALA A 573 23.68 -5.16 3.25
C ALA A 573 22.29 -4.76 2.73
N ALA A 574 21.78 -5.43 1.69
CA ALA A 574 20.44 -5.21 1.15
C ALA A 574 19.35 -5.70 2.14
N GLU A 575 19.54 -6.85 2.78
CA GLU A 575 18.68 -7.33 3.88
C GLU A 575 18.67 -6.32 5.03
N ARG A 576 19.83 -5.79 5.41
CA ARG A 576 19.93 -4.77 6.44
C ARG A 576 19.22 -3.48 6.05
N GLU A 577 19.36 -2.99 4.82
CA GLU A 577 18.64 -1.78 4.37
C GLU A 577 17.13 -2.00 4.34
N ALA A 578 16.68 -3.19 3.91
CA ALA A 578 15.28 -3.59 3.98
C ALA A 578 14.76 -3.69 5.43
N LEU A 579 15.58 -4.20 6.36
CA LEU A 579 15.27 -4.25 7.79
C LEU A 579 15.25 -2.86 8.43
N ASP A 580 16.22 -1.99 8.13
CA ASP A 580 16.25 -0.60 8.60
C ASP A 580 15.04 0.19 8.05
N GLY A 581 14.62 -0.07 6.79
CA GLY A 581 13.37 0.44 6.22
C GLY A 581 12.12 -0.09 6.95
N ARG A 582 12.07 -1.39 7.23
CA ARG A 582 10.97 -2.04 7.98
C ARG A 582 10.90 -1.57 9.43
N VAL A 583 12.04 -1.23 10.04
CA VAL A 583 12.13 -0.62 11.39
C VAL A 583 11.72 0.85 11.39
N ARG A 584 11.86 1.59 10.28
CA ARG A 584 11.24 2.92 10.13
C ARG A 584 9.72 2.80 10.05
N ALA A 585 9.20 1.94 9.16
CA ALA A 585 7.76 1.69 9.05
C ALA A 585 7.14 1.27 10.40
N LEU A 586 7.74 0.31 11.11
CA LEU A 586 7.26 -0.12 12.44
C LEU A 586 7.37 0.96 13.53
N ARG A 587 8.19 2.01 13.36
CA ARG A 587 8.19 3.19 14.24
C ARG A 587 7.08 4.16 13.84
N GLU A 588 6.85 4.38 12.56
CA GLU A 588 5.75 5.20 12.05
C GLU A 588 4.38 4.59 12.44
N ASP A 589 4.23 3.26 12.31
CA ASP A 589 3.07 2.49 12.80
C ASP A 589 2.90 2.62 14.32
N ARG A 590 3.99 2.48 15.09
CA ARG A 590 3.98 2.66 16.56
C ARG A 590 3.55 4.07 16.93
N ASP A 591 4.11 5.09 16.31
CA ASP A 591 3.86 6.50 16.66
C ASP A 591 2.41 6.89 16.32
N ALA A 592 1.84 6.30 15.24
CA ALA A 592 0.43 6.40 14.92
C ALA A 592 -0.48 5.66 15.94
N LEU A 593 -0.08 4.47 16.40
CA LEU A 593 -0.79 3.72 17.44
C LEU A 593 -0.70 4.41 18.82
N GLU A 594 0.41 5.06 19.13
CA GLU A 594 0.62 5.81 20.37
C GLU A 594 -0.21 7.10 20.38
N ALA A 595 -0.35 7.78 19.23
CA ALA A 595 -1.31 8.85 19.03
C ALA A 595 -2.76 8.36 19.23
N GLN A 596 -3.18 7.29 18.55
CA GLN A 596 -4.51 6.68 18.72
C GLN A 596 -4.78 6.24 20.17
N LEU A 597 -3.78 5.72 20.88
CA LEU A 597 -3.91 5.38 22.29
C LEU A 597 -4.15 6.64 23.15
N SER A 598 -3.49 7.76 22.84
CA SER A 598 -3.70 9.03 23.55
C SER A 598 -5.08 9.66 23.26
N ASP A 599 -5.59 9.53 22.02
CA ASP A 599 -6.96 9.93 21.67
C ASP A 599 -7.99 9.08 22.43
N VAL A 600 -7.83 7.75 22.44
CA VAL A 600 -8.70 6.82 23.18
C VAL A 600 -8.60 7.01 24.70
N GLN A 601 -7.44 7.41 25.23
CA GLN A 601 -7.29 7.81 26.63
C GLN A 601 -8.06 9.11 26.91
N ALA A 602 -7.99 10.11 26.04
CA ALA A 602 -8.77 11.34 26.19
C ALA A 602 -10.29 11.08 26.08
N GLU A 603 -10.73 10.18 25.19
CA GLU A 603 -12.13 9.73 25.14
C GLU A 603 -12.54 8.98 26.41
N ARG A 604 -11.68 8.10 26.95
CA ARG A 604 -11.97 7.39 28.20
C ARG A 604 -12.02 8.34 29.39
N ASP A 605 -11.07 9.26 29.54
CA ASP A 605 -11.06 10.22 30.64
C ASP A 605 -12.26 11.18 30.56
N ALA A 606 -12.73 11.52 29.35
CA ALA A 606 -13.98 12.27 29.14
C ALA A 606 -15.24 11.43 29.42
N LEU A 607 -15.21 10.12 29.21
CA LEU A 607 -16.27 9.19 29.62
C LEU A 607 -16.27 8.97 31.14
N ASP A 608 -15.11 8.82 31.77
CA ASP A 608 -14.94 8.68 33.22
C ASP A 608 -15.44 9.95 33.93
N ALA A 609 -15.11 11.14 33.41
CA ALA A 609 -15.66 12.42 33.89
C ALA A 609 -17.20 12.51 33.74
N ARG A 610 -17.77 12.00 32.64
CA ARG A 610 -19.22 11.92 32.44
C ARG A 610 -19.90 10.89 33.35
N VAL A 611 -19.23 9.77 33.63
CA VAL A 611 -19.71 8.77 34.59
C VAL A 611 -19.68 9.36 36.00
N HIS A 612 -18.69 10.19 36.33
CA HIS A 612 -18.64 10.92 37.60
C HIS A 612 -19.76 11.98 37.68
N GLU A 613 -19.98 12.80 36.65
CA GLU A 613 -21.12 13.75 36.59
C GLU A 613 -22.48 13.03 36.74
N LEU A 614 -22.65 11.89 36.07
CA LEU A 614 -23.87 11.08 36.18
C LEU A 614 -24.00 10.39 37.54
N ALA A 615 -22.88 10.03 38.20
CA ALA A 615 -22.88 9.50 39.56
C ALA A 615 -23.27 10.58 40.58
N GLU A 616 -22.66 11.76 40.54
CA GLU A 616 -23.04 12.91 41.38
C GLU A 616 -24.52 13.27 41.20
N ARG A 617 -25.03 13.24 39.96
CA ARG A 617 -26.44 13.51 39.66
C ARG A 617 -27.40 12.39 40.07
N LEU A 618 -26.93 11.15 40.18
CA LEU A 618 -27.69 10.04 40.76
C LEU A 618 -27.66 10.09 42.29
N GLU A 619 -26.55 10.54 42.89
CA GLU A 619 -26.42 10.76 44.33
C GLU A 619 -27.30 11.92 44.78
N GLN A 620 -27.25 13.08 44.11
CA GLN A 620 -28.20 14.19 44.29
C GLN A 620 -29.66 13.75 44.07
N GLY A 621 -29.91 12.87 43.08
CA GLY A 621 -31.23 12.29 42.83
C GLY A 621 -31.70 11.32 43.93
N ALA A 622 -30.76 10.69 44.65
CA ALA A 622 -31.02 9.86 45.82
C ALA A 622 -31.22 10.72 47.07
N GLU A 623 -30.44 11.78 47.27
CA GLU A 623 -30.67 12.79 48.32
C GLU A 623 -32.05 13.44 48.16
N GLU A 624 -32.44 13.84 46.95
CA GLU A 624 -33.82 14.30 46.68
C GLU A 624 -34.89 13.23 46.98
N ALA A 625 -34.57 11.94 46.79
CA ALA A 625 -35.50 10.84 47.06
C ALA A 625 -35.63 10.56 48.57
N ASP A 626 -34.53 10.65 49.32
CA ASP A 626 -34.48 10.51 50.77
C ASP A 626 -35.07 11.74 51.47
N GLU A 627 -34.88 12.96 50.95
CA GLU A 627 -35.62 14.15 51.39
C GLU A 627 -37.13 13.99 51.16
N ARG A 628 -37.54 13.47 49.99
CA ARG A 628 -38.96 13.14 49.71
C ARG A 628 -39.46 12.02 50.63
N GLY A 629 -38.61 11.06 50.99
CA GLY A 629 -38.87 10.03 51.99
C GLY A 629 -39.12 10.62 53.37
N ALA A 630 -38.20 11.45 53.87
CA ALA A 630 -38.31 12.14 55.15
C ALA A 630 -39.50 13.12 55.20
N LEU A 631 -39.81 13.81 54.11
CA LEU A 631 -41.02 14.65 53.98
C LEU A 631 -42.30 13.80 53.99
N LYS A 632 -42.28 12.59 53.41
CA LYS A 632 -43.41 11.65 53.44
C LYS A 632 -43.59 11.03 54.83
N GLU A 633 -42.52 10.63 55.52
CA GLU A 633 -42.59 10.21 56.92
C GLU A 633 -43.03 11.35 57.84
N ALA A 634 -42.60 12.59 57.58
CA ALA A 634 -43.06 13.77 58.31
C ALA A 634 -44.55 14.05 58.06
N LEU A 635 -45.05 13.81 56.84
CA LEU A 635 -46.47 13.90 56.50
C LEU A 635 -47.28 12.79 57.20
N GLU A 636 -46.87 11.52 57.10
CA GLU A 636 -47.52 10.40 57.80
C GLU A 636 -47.49 10.59 59.32
N ALA A 637 -46.40 11.16 59.86
CA ALA A 637 -46.32 11.54 61.27
C ALA A 637 -47.18 12.76 61.63
N ALA A 638 -47.48 13.64 60.68
CA ALA A 638 -48.41 14.77 60.86
C ALA A 638 -49.87 14.32 60.76
N GLU A 639 -50.21 13.41 59.84
CA GLU A 639 -51.50 12.75 59.74
C GLU A 639 -51.77 11.92 61.01
N ALA A 640 -50.82 11.08 61.43
CA ALA A 640 -50.92 10.36 62.70
C ALA A 640 -50.94 11.29 63.93
N ARG A 641 -50.53 12.57 63.83
CA ARG A 641 -50.76 13.59 64.88
C ARG A 641 -52.17 14.17 64.77
N ALA A 642 -52.67 14.44 63.57
CA ALA A 642 -54.03 14.90 63.32
C ALA A 642 -55.08 13.88 63.79
N ASP A 643 -54.87 12.59 63.53
CA ASP A 643 -55.71 11.49 64.03
C ASP A 643 -55.70 11.42 65.55
N ARG A 644 -54.52 11.52 66.19
CA ARG A 644 -54.43 11.59 67.66
C ARG A 644 -55.13 12.83 68.22
N ILE A 645 -55.05 13.97 67.54
CA ILE A 645 -55.78 15.19 67.92
C ILE A 645 -57.30 15.02 67.70
N ALA A 646 -57.73 14.29 66.66
CA ALA A 646 -59.14 13.98 66.43
C ALA A 646 -59.70 13.05 67.51
N VAL A 647 -58.97 11.98 67.87
CA VAL A 647 -59.30 11.08 68.98
C VAL A 647 -59.32 11.84 70.31
N GLN A 648 -58.35 12.71 70.56
CA GLN A 648 -58.34 13.56 71.76
C GLN A 648 -59.50 14.56 71.77
N ARG A 649 -59.90 15.12 70.62
CA ARG A 649 -61.05 16.02 70.52
C ARG A 649 -62.37 15.29 70.78
N GLU A 650 -62.52 14.06 70.27
CA GLU A 650 -63.68 13.24 70.57
C GLU A 650 -63.68 12.77 72.03
N GLU A 651 -62.53 12.43 72.59
CA GLU A 651 -62.40 12.11 74.03
C GLU A 651 -62.75 13.32 74.91
N VAL A 652 -62.29 14.53 74.56
CA VAL A 652 -62.68 15.78 75.22
C VAL A 652 -64.19 16.04 75.06
N THR A 653 -64.78 15.68 73.92
CA THR A 653 -66.23 15.83 73.68
C THR A 653 -67.06 14.82 74.50
N VAL A 654 -66.58 13.58 74.65
CA VAL A 654 -67.16 12.57 75.55
C VAL A 654 -67.00 12.97 77.01
N ARG A 655 -65.81 13.46 77.41
CA ARG A 655 -65.57 14.01 78.76
C ARG A 655 -66.43 15.24 79.04
N LEU A 656 -66.67 16.09 78.05
CA LEU A 656 -67.59 17.23 78.16
C LEU A 656 -69.02 16.73 78.40
N ARG A 657 -69.53 15.80 77.58
CA ARG A 657 -70.84 15.15 77.82
C ARG A 657 -70.95 14.48 79.19
N GLN A 658 -69.89 13.86 79.69
CA GLN A 658 -69.86 13.29 81.05
C GLN A 658 -69.88 14.37 82.15
N VAL A 659 -69.26 15.53 81.92
CA VAL A 659 -69.31 16.67 82.85
C VAL A 659 -70.67 17.38 82.79
N GLU A 660 -71.28 17.50 81.62
CA GLU A 660 -72.65 17.99 81.43
C GLU A 660 -73.67 17.03 82.09
N GLY A 661 -73.50 15.72 81.90
CA GLY A 661 -74.29 14.69 82.59
C GLY A 661 -74.19 14.81 84.11
N ARG A 662 -72.96 14.85 84.65
CA ARG A 662 -72.75 15.09 86.09
C ARG A 662 -73.29 16.43 86.57
N ALA A 663 -73.25 17.49 85.76
CA ALA A 663 -73.82 18.79 86.11
C ALA A 663 -75.36 18.74 86.19
N ASN A 664 -76.01 17.96 85.31
CA ASN A 664 -77.44 17.71 85.37
C ASN A 664 -77.80 16.84 86.58
N GLU A 665 -77.07 15.74 86.83
CA GLU A 665 -77.21 14.92 88.05
C GLU A 665 -77.04 15.76 89.32
N GLN A 666 -76.03 16.64 89.36
CA GLN A 666 -75.78 17.56 90.46
C GLN A 666 -76.91 18.61 90.60
N ALA A 667 -77.55 19.02 89.51
CA ALA A 667 -78.70 19.92 89.52
C ALA A 667 -79.96 19.22 90.05
N GLU A 668 -80.22 17.97 89.65
CA GLU A 668 -81.31 17.14 90.18
C GLU A 668 -81.10 16.83 91.68
N VAL A 669 -79.88 16.48 92.09
CA VAL A 669 -79.51 16.30 93.51
C VAL A 669 -79.66 17.61 94.29
N ASN A 670 -79.28 18.76 93.72
CA ASN A 670 -79.49 20.06 94.37
C ASN A 670 -80.98 20.42 94.48
N ALA A 671 -81.81 20.09 93.49
CA ALA A 671 -83.26 20.29 93.56
C ALA A 671 -83.90 19.40 94.64
N ALA A 672 -83.54 18.11 94.69
CA ALA A 672 -83.97 17.19 95.74
C ALA A 672 -83.45 17.59 97.14
N LEU A 673 -82.25 18.18 97.24
CA LEU A 673 -81.75 18.75 98.49
C LEU A 673 -82.51 20.02 98.89
N GLN A 674 -82.89 20.89 97.94
CA GLN A 674 -83.73 22.05 98.22
C GLN A 674 -85.14 21.64 98.68
N GLU A 675 -85.73 20.62 98.06
CA GLU A 675 -87.01 20.04 98.48
C GLU A 675 -86.93 19.46 99.90
N ARG A 676 -85.89 18.67 100.20
CA ARG A 676 -85.67 18.12 101.55
C ARG A 676 -85.29 19.19 102.59
N LEU A 677 -84.69 20.30 102.18
CA LEU A 677 -84.40 21.43 103.06
C LEU A 677 -85.66 22.25 103.35
N ALA A 678 -86.54 22.46 102.36
CA ALA A 678 -87.87 23.03 102.58
C ALA A 678 -88.76 22.13 103.46
N GLU A 679 -88.68 20.80 103.30
CA GLU A 679 -89.31 19.87 104.26
C GLU A 679 -88.71 20.01 105.67
N ALA A 680 -87.39 20.16 105.79
CA ALA A 680 -86.72 20.30 107.09
C ALA A 680 -87.07 21.64 107.77
N GLU A 681 -87.18 22.73 107.02
CA GLU A 681 -87.66 24.03 107.49
C GLU A 681 -89.13 23.93 107.94
N ALA A 682 -90.01 23.33 107.13
CA ALA A 682 -91.41 23.11 107.53
C ALA A 682 -91.55 22.21 108.78
N ARG A 683 -90.69 21.20 108.93
CA ARG A 683 -90.61 20.38 110.17
C ARG A 683 -90.09 21.20 111.36
N ALA A 684 -89.11 22.08 111.16
CA ALA A 684 -88.57 22.95 112.20
C ALA A 684 -89.58 24.02 112.65
N GLU A 685 -90.36 24.60 111.74
CA GLU A 685 -91.49 25.49 112.07
C GLU A 685 -92.57 24.73 112.86
N ALA A 686 -92.94 23.52 112.43
CA ALA A 686 -93.89 22.68 113.14
C ALA A 686 -93.38 22.27 114.54
N GLU A 687 -92.08 21.97 114.69
CA GLU A 687 -91.49 21.65 115.99
C GLU A 687 -91.36 22.89 116.88
N ALA A 688 -91.07 24.07 116.32
CA ALA A 688 -91.07 25.33 117.07
C ALA A 688 -92.48 25.66 117.59
N ALA A 689 -93.52 25.46 116.77
CA ALA A 689 -94.92 25.59 117.19
C ALA A 689 -95.30 24.55 118.27
N ALA A 690 -94.85 23.30 118.13
CA ALA A 690 -95.07 22.26 119.13
C ALA A 690 -94.36 22.58 120.46
N ARG A 691 -93.11 23.09 120.42
CA ARG A 691 -92.36 23.53 121.60
C ARG A 691 -92.99 24.75 122.29
N ALA A 692 -93.57 25.68 121.53
CA ALA A 692 -94.34 26.80 122.09
C ALA A 692 -95.59 26.31 122.84
N ALA A 693 -96.36 25.41 122.23
CA ALA A 693 -97.53 24.78 122.88
C ALA A 693 -97.12 23.91 124.09
N LEU A 694 -95.96 23.26 124.06
CA LEU A 694 -95.45 22.48 125.20
C LEU A 694 -94.98 23.37 126.35
N ALA A 695 -94.41 24.56 126.07
CA ALA A 695 -94.03 25.52 127.09
C ALA A 695 -95.27 26.08 127.84
N GLU A 696 -96.30 26.48 127.10
CA GLU A 696 -97.60 26.88 127.66
C GLU A 696 -98.19 25.77 128.55
N ARG A 697 -98.06 24.50 128.11
CA ARG A 697 -98.50 23.32 128.87
C ARG A 697 -97.67 23.03 130.14
N VAL A 698 -96.41 23.42 130.17
CA VAL A 698 -95.56 23.30 131.36
C VAL A 698 -95.90 24.38 132.38
N ASP A 699 -96.13 25.63 131.94
CA ASP A 699 -96.56 26.71 132.82
C ASP A 699 -97.93 26.40 133.47
N GLU A 700 -98.90 25.86 132.72
CA GLU A 700 -100.18 25.36 133.26
C GLU A 700 -100.00 24.33 134.41
N LEU A 701 -98.96 23.49 134.35
CA LEU A 701 -98.74 22.39 135.29
C LEU A 701 -97.96 22.78 136.56
N THR A 702 -97.30 23.94 136.59
CA THR A 702 -96.54 24.39 137.78
C THR A 702 -97.41 24.88 138.95
N VAL A 703 -98.73 25.02 138.75
CA VAL A 703 -99.65 25.63 139.73
C VAL A 703 -100.26 24.61 140.72
N LEU A 704 -100.04 23.29 140.55
CA LEU A 704 -100.72 22.25 141.34
C LEU A 704 -99.81 21.10 141.84
N GLY A 705 -99.29 21.26 143.06
CA GLY A 705 -99.11 20.17 144.04
C GLY A 705 -97.91 19.21 143.87
N ASP A 706 -96.98 19.27 144.81
CA ASP A 706 -95.82 18.36 144.89
C ASP A 706 -96.20 16.89 145.17
N GLU A 707 -96.09 16.06 144.13
CA GLU A 707 -95.65 14.65 144.16
C GLU A 707 -95.69 14.04 142.75
N ALA A 708 -96.58 14.55 141.89
CA ALA A 708 -96.68 14.14 140.49
C ALA A 708 -95.46 14.60 139.66
N ALA A 709 -94.94 15.80 139.91
CA ALA A 709 -93.84 16.41 139.16
C ALA A 709 -92.55 15.56 139.20
N ALA A 710 -92.23 14.95 140.35
CA ALA A 710 -91.05 14.08 140.48
C ALA A 710 -91.15 12.83 139.59
N ARG A 711 -92.30 12.13 139.63
CA ARG A 711 -92.55 10.95 138.79
C ARG A 711 -92.67 11.29 137.31
N ALA A 712 -93.19 12.48 136.97
CA ALA A 712 -93.20 12.98 135.60
C ALA A 712 -91.76 13.26 135.08
N ALA A 713 -90.89 13.83 135.91
CA ALA A 713 -89.50 14.11 135.54
C ALA A 713 -88.65 12.85 135.37
N GLU A 714 -88.92 11.79 136.14
CA GLU A 714 -88.24 10.50 136.01
C GLU A 714 -88.72 9.73 134.78
N ALA A 715 -90.04 9.64 134.57
CA ALA A 715 -90.62 9.06 133.34
C ALA A 715 -90.20 9.83 132.07
N ALA A 716 -90.01 11.15 132.14
CA ALA A 716 -89.50 11.95 131.03
C ALA A 716 -88.04 11.64 130.68
N ARG A 717 -87.22 11.15 131.63
CA ARG A 717 -85.84 10.71 131.37
C ARG A 717 -85.81 9.32 130.75
N GLU A 718 -86.59 8.37 131.27
CA GLU A 718 -86.72 7.04 130.63
C GLU A 718 -87.27 7.17 129.20
N ALA A 719 -88.23 8.07 128.97
CA ALA A 719 -88.75 8.37 127.64
C ALA A 719 -87.71 9.05 126.72
N ALA A 720 -86.83 9.89 127.26
CA ALA A 720 -85.75 10.52 126.50
C ALA A 720 -84.66 9.51 126.11
N GLU A 721 -84.20 8.66 127.03
CA GLU A 721 -83.23 7.61 126.73
C GLU A 721 -83.80 6.57 125.74
N ALA A 722 -85.09 6.23 125.86
CA ALA A 722 -85.77 5.38 124.89
C ALA A 722 -85.89 6.05 123.50
N ALA A 723 -86.12 7.37 123.44
CA ALA A 723 -86.16 8.13 122.19
C ALA A 723 -84.77 8.25 121.54
N GLU A 724 -83.70 8.48 122.31
CA GLU A 724 -82.32 8.50 121.81
C GLU A 724 -81.89 7.11 121.30
N ALA A 725 -82.25 6.03 122.00
CA ALA A 725 -82.00 4.66 121.54
C ALA A 725 -82.74 4.35 120.23
N ALA A 726 -84.02 4.72 120.12
CA ALA A 726 -84.80 4.53 118.91
C ALA A 726 -84.27 5.38 117.73
N ALA A 727 -83.83 6.62 117.99
CA ALA A 727 -83.20 7.48 116.99
C ALA A 727 -81.86 6.92 116.51
N ALA A 728 -81.03 6.39 117.42
CA ALA A 728 -79.77 5.74 117.06
C ALA A 728 -79.98 4.48 116.20
N GLU A 729 -80.97 3.65 116.53
CA GLU A 729 -81.30 2.46 115.75
C GLU A 729 -81.86 2.82 114.36
N GLN A 730 -82.71 3.85 114.27
CA GLN A 730 -83.23 4.38 113.01
C GLN A 730 -82.10 4.94 112.12
N ILE A 731 -81.13 5.65 112.71
CA ILE A 731 -79.96 6.18 112.01
C ILE A 731 -79.06 5.06 111.45
N GLU A 732 -78.87 3.93 112.15
CA GLU A 732 -78.15 2.78 111.55
C GLU A 732 -78.95 2.14 110.42
N ARG A 733 -80.27 1.91 110.58
CA ARG A 733 -81.10 1.35 109.49
C ARG A 733 -81.06 2.22 108.23
N GLU A 734 -81.10 3.54 108.37
CA GLU A 734 -80.99 4.48 107.25
C GLU A 734 -79.59 4.48 106.62
N ARG A 735 -78.53 4.28 107.43
CA ARG A 735 -77.16 4.10 106.92
C ARG A 735 -76.97 2.77 106.20
N GLU A 736 -77.53 1.67 106.69
CA GLU A 736 -77.48 0.38 106.00
C GLU A 736 -78.25 0.42 104.68
N ALA A 737 -79.45 1.01 104.67
CA ALA A 737 -80.21 1.23 103.44
C ALA A 737 -79.43 2.10 102.42
N ALA A 738 -78.77 3.18 102.88
CA ALA A 738 -77.93 4.00 102.02
C ALA A 738 -76.69 3.25 101.48
N ARG A 739 -76.03 2.42 102.30
CA ARG A 739 -74.92 1.55 101.85
C ARG A 739 -75.39 0.53 100.82
N ALA A 740 -76.55 -0.10 101.02
CA ALA A 740 -77.12 -1.07 100.09
C ALA A 740 -77.49 -0.43 98.73
N ALA A 741 -78.19 0.71 98.74
CA ALA A 741 -78.54 1.45 97.53
C ALA A 741 -77.29 1.93 96.76
N HIS A 742 -76.23 2.35 97.47
CA HIS A 742 -74.97 2.72 96.84
C HIS A 742 -74.25 1.52 96.21
N ALA A 743 -74.29 0.34 96.84
CA ALA A 743 -73.74 -0.89 96.29
C ALA A 743 -74.49 -1.36 95.03
N GLU A 744 -75.82 -1.28 95.00
CA GLU A 744 -76.61 -1.58 93.79
C GLU A 744 -76.37 -0.60 92.64
N ALA A 745 -76.08 0.67 92.95
CA ALA A 745 -75.69 1.66 91.96
C ALA A 745 -74.27 1.39 91.40
N GLU A 746 -73.32 1.02 92.26
CA GLU A 746 -71.98 0.55 91.86
C GLU A 746 -72.05 -0.68 90.93
N VAL A 747 -72.89 -1.68 91.24
CA VAL A 747 -73.07 -2.88 90.40
C VAL A 747 -73.64 -2.51 89.03
N ARG A 748 -74.79 -1.81 88.98
CA ARG A 748 -75.41 -1.42 87.70
C ARG A 748 -74.52 -0.52 86.85
N ARG A 749 -73.68 0.30 87.48
CA ARG A 749 -72.68 1.10 86.76
C ARG A 749 -71.59 0.23 86.15
N ARG A 750 -71.07 -0.77 86.87
CA ARG A 750 -70.07 -1.72 86.33
C ARG A 750 -70.64 -2.54 85.17
N GLU A 751 -71.88 -3.00 85.27
CA GLU A 751 -72.57 -3.71 84.19
C GLU A 751 -72.71 -2.83 82.93
N ALA A 752 -73.02 -1.54 83.09
CA ALA A 752 -73.08 -0.57 81.99
C ALA A 752 -71.69 -0.23 81.40
N ASP A 753 -70.67 -0.04 82.25
CA ASP A 753 -69.30 0.21 81.84
C ASP A 753 -68.71 -1.03 81.09
N GLU A 754 -69.05 -2.26 81.49
CA GLU A 754 -68.69 -3.50 80.79
C GLU A 754 -69.41 -3.66 79.43
N GLN A 755 -70.70 -3.34 79.34
CA GLN A 755 -71.44 -3.35 78.07
C GLN A 755 -70.86 -2.32 77.08
N ALA A 756 -70.59 -1.10 77.53
CA ALA A 756 -69.97 -0.06 76.70
C ALA A 756 -68.55 -0.45 76.24
N LEU A 757 -67.82 -1.24 77.02
CA LEU A 757 -66.52 -1.80 76.61
C LEU A 757 -66.69 -2.88 75.53
N ALA A 758 -67.68 -3.77 75.68
CA ALA A 758 -67.95 -4.85 74.73
C ALA A 758 -68.38 -4.32 73.34
N GLU A 759 -69.29 -3.33 73.29
CA GLU A 759 -69.68 -2.68 72.03
C GLU A 759 -68.49 -2.02 71.34
N ARG A 760 -67.57 -1.41 72.11
CA ARG A 760 -66.39 -0.73 71.59
C ARG A 760 -65.31 -1.69 71.08
N VAL A 761 -65.23 -2.91 71.63
CA VAL A 761 -64.38 -3.99 71.08
C VAL A 761 -64.95 -4.47 69.74
N ALA A 762 -66.25 -4.76 69.66
CA ALA A 762 -66.89 -5.20 68.42
C ALA A 762 -66.71 -4.18 67.27
N ALA A 763 -66.83 -2.88 67.57
CA ALA A 763 -66.59 -1.82 66.59
C ALA A 763 -65.15 -1.80 66.05
N MET A 764 -64.14 -2.08 66.89
CA MET A 764 -62.74 -2.18 66.44
C MET A 764 -62.50 -3.42 65.57
N GLU A 765 -63.19 -4.54 65.83
CA GLU A 765 -63.08 -5.75 65.00
C GLU A 765 -63.70 -5.55 63.61
N GLU A 766 -64.84 -4.84 63.48
CA GLU A 766 -65.38 -4.44 62.17
C GLU A 766 -64.45 -3.47 61.41
N GLU A 767 -63.84 -2.49 62.10
CA GLU A 767 -62.92 -1.53 61.46
C GLU A 767 -61.62 -2.22 61.00
N ALA A 768 -61.12 -3.19 61.77
CA ALA A 768 -60.00 -4.04 61.38
C ALA A 768 -60.34 -4.94 60.17
N ALA A 769 -61.56 -5.48 60.11
CA ALA A 769 -62.04 -6.27 58.97
C ALA A 769 -62.07 -5.44 57.68
N ARG A 770 -62.59 -4.20 57.71
CA ARG A 770 -62.60 -3.31 56.52
C ARG A 770 -61.19 -3.02 56.00
N ARG A 771 -60.25 -2.66 56.88
CA ARG A 771 -58.84 -2.43 56.47
C ARG A 771 -58.14 -3.69 55.96
N ALA A 772 -58.65 -4.89 56.24
CA ALA A 772 -58.16 -6.13 55.66
C ALA A 772 -58.70 -6.40 54.24
N GLU A 773 -59.92 -5.93 53.92
CA GLU A 773 -60.48 -6.01 52.57
C GLU A 773 -59.88 -4.96 51.62
N GLU A 774 -59.66 -3.72 52.09
CA GLU A 774 -59.00 -2.67 51.28
C GLU A 774 -57.62 -3.12 50.77
N ARG A 775 -56.87 -3.87 51.60
CA ARG A 775 -55.56 -4.45 51.24
C ARG A 775 -55.63 -5.60 50.22
N ARG A 776 -56.81 -6.07 49.82
CA ARG A 776 -57.00 -7.05 48.73
C ARG A 776 -57.33 -6.42 47.38
N GLY A 777 -57.57 -5.10 47.31
CA GLY A 777 -58.01 -4.42 46.08
C GLY A 777 -56.93 -4.20 45.01
N LEU A 778 -55.64 -4.30 45.35
CA LEU A 778 -54.51 -3.98 44.46
C LEU A 778 -53.58 -5.19 44.27
N GLY A 779 -53.79 -5.94 43.19
CA GLY A 779 -53.00 -7.13 42.86
C GLY A 779 -52.18 -7.00 41.56
N PRO A 780 -50.92 -7.50 41.52
CA PRO A 780 -50.18 -7.75 40.30
C PRO A 780 -50.25 -9.23 39.87
N ALA A 781 -50.06 -9.49 38.57
CA ALA A 781 -50.03 -10.83 37.98
C ALA A 781 -49.27 -10.83 36.65
N PRO A 782 -48.83 -11.99 36.10
CA PRO A 782 -48.55 -13.29 36.73
C PRO A 782 -47.15 -13.86 36.39
N VAL A 783 -46.60 -14.77 37.21
CA VAL A 783 -45.45 -15.62 36.84
C VAL A 783 -45.66 -17.07 37.29
N ARG A 784 -45.22 -18.03 36.45
CA ARG A 784 -45.21 -19.49 36.66
C ARG A 784 -44.11 -20.12 35.78
N PRO A 785 -43.62 -21.35 36.07
CA PRO A 785 -43.52 -22.00 37.38
C PRO A 785 -42.15 -22.70 37.62
N GLY A 786 -41.64 -22.67 38.86
CA GLY A 786 -40.55 -23.56 39.31
C GLY A 786 -41.08 -24.83 40.00
N PRO A 787 -40.44 -26.01 39.84
CA PRO A 787 -40.89 -27.25 40.48
C PRO A 787 -40.58 -27.28 41.99
N ARG A 788 -41.36 -28.05 42.75
CA ARG A 788 -41.31 -28.12 44.22
C ARG A 788 -40.37 -29.21 44.71
N VAL A 789 -39.69 -28.95 45.83
CA VAL A 789 -39.17 -29.98 46.75
C VAL A 789 -39.84 -29.79 48.11
N ALA A 790 -40.36 -30.87 48.68
CA ALA A 790 -40.94 -30.90 50.03
C ALA A 790 -40.15 -31.85 50.94
N ARG A 791 -40.13 -31.58 52.25
CA ARG A 791 -39.22 -32.20 53.22
C ARG A 791 -39.87 -33.35 54.02
N HIS A 792 -39.12 -34.44 54.17
CA HIS A 792 -39.07 -35.31 55.38
C HIS A 792 -40.39 -36.02 55.79
N PRO A 793 -40.43 -36.88 56.84
CA PRO A 793 -39.39 -37.28 57.81
C PRO A 793 -39.21 -38.81 57.99
N GLY A 794 -38.41 -39.21 58.99
CA GLY A 794 -38.57 -40.53 59.66
C GLY A 794 -37.28 -41.31 59.93
N THR A 795 -36.93 -41.48 61.21
CA THR A 795 -35.90 -42.41 61.71
C THR A 795 -36.51 -43.79 62.02
N SER A 796 -35.82 -44.90 61.75
CA SER A 796 -35.63 -46.00 62.73
C SER A 796 -34.66 -47.11 62.26
N THR A 797 -34.24 -47.94 63.21
CA THR A 797 -33.41 -49.16 63.09
C THR A 797 -34.16 -50.36 62.44
N GLY A 798 -33.48 -51.27 61.73
CA GLY A 798 -34.13 -52.47 61.16
C GLY A 798 -33.22 -53.57 60.61
N VAL A 799 -32.83 -54.50 61.48
CA VAL A 799 -32.03 -55.73 61.29
C VAL A 799 -32.56 -56.77 60.25
N ALA A 800 -31.62 -57.56 59.68
CA ALA A 800 -31.75 -58.94 59.12
C ALA A 800 -32.24 -59.25 57.67
N ALA A 801 -31.24 -59.63 56.82
CA ALA A 801 -31.02 -61.00 56.29
C ALA A 801 -31.82 -61.66 55.12
N ARG A 802 -31.04 -62.44 54.34
CA ARG A 802 -31.37 -63.66 53.53
C ARG A 802 -32.04 -63.58 52.14
N ALA A 803 -31.16 -63.73 51.12
CA ALA A 803 -30.99 -64.95 50.29
C ALA A 803 -31.73 -65.18 48.93
N VAL A 804 -31.04 -65.96 48.05
CA VAL A 804 -31.56 -66.82 46.95
C VAL A 804 -32.06 -66.09 45.68
N ARG A 805 -31.70 -66.44 44.41
CA ARG A 805 -30.83 -67.47 43.77
C ARG A 805 -30.28 -66.91 42.42
N VAL A 806 -29.00 -67.07 42.08
CA VAL A 806 -28.40 -68.13 41.19
C VAL A 806 -28.96 -68.21 39.75
N ARG A 807 -28.08 -67.99 38.74
CA ARG A 807 -27.76 -69.00 37.69
C ARG A 807 -26.47 -68.71 36.89
N GLU A 808 -25.56 -69.67 36.89
CA GLU A 808 -24.39 -69.86 35.99
C GLU A 808 -24.79 -70.85 34.85
N PRO A 809 -24.04 -71.04 33.72
CA PRO A 809 -22.63 -71.52 33.75
C PRO A 809 -21.68 -71.05 32.60
N ALA A 810 -20.40 -71.45 32.71
CA ALA A 810 -19.36 -71.45 31.66
C ALA A 810 -19.42 -72.78 30.82
N PRO A 811 -18.40 -73.31 30.07
CA PRO A 811 -16.94 -73.02 30.04
C PRO A 811 -16.20 -73.10 28.64
N ALA A 812 -14.85 -73.11 28.70
CA ALA A 812 -13.85 -73.57 27.70
C ALA A 812 -13.49 -72.62 26.53
N ALA A 813 -12.24 -72.53 26.02
CA ALA A 813 -10.97 -73.26 26.33
C ALA A 813 -9.68 -72.40 26.14
N ARG A 814 -8.54 -72.95 26.58
CA ARG A 814 -7.12 -72.52 26.37
C ARG A 814 -6.47 -73.41 25.26
N PRO A 815 -5.17 -73.31 24.84
CA PRO A 815 -3.92 -72.72 25.43
C PRO A 815 -3.16 -71.78 24.43
N ASP A 816 -1.89 -71.36 24.52
CA ASP A 816 -0.62 -71.80 25.18
C ASP A 816 0.26 -70.55 25.53
N SER A 817 0.98 -70.46 26.68
CA SER A 817 2.40 -70.86 27.00
C SER A 817 3.49 -70.11 26.19
N VAL A 818 4.69 -69.72 26.67
CA VAL A 818 5.59 -69.99 27.85
C VAL A 818 6.29 -68.64 28.22
N GLY A 819 6.78 -68.31 29.43
CA GLY A 819 6.81 -69.04 30.71
C GLY A 819 7.46 -68.28 31.90
N ARG A 820 7.72 -69.07 32.95
CA ARG A 820 8.13 -68.78 34.35
C ARG A 820 9.65 -68.50 34.52
N GLU A 821 10.25 -68.11 35.66
CA GLU A 821 9.85 -67.47 36.94
C GLU A 821 11.12 -67.06 37.74
N ARG A 822 10.92 -66.30 38.84
CA ARG A 822 11.53 -66.38 40.20
C ARG A 822 12.72 -67.35 40.46
N ALA A 823 13.63 -67.11 41.41
CA ALA A 823 13.99 -65.94 42.25
C ALA A 823 15.19 -66.31 43.18
N MET A 824 15.67 -65.32 43.95
CA MET A 824 16.40 -65.44 45.23
C MET A 824 17.82 -66.05 45.28
N SER A 825 18.65 -65.38 46.09
CA SER A 825 19.74 -65.93 46.92
C SER A 825 20.97 -66.57 46.24
N VAL A 826 22.21 -66.47 46.71
CA VAL A 826 23.00 -65.63 47.64
C VAL A 826 24.30 -66.45 47.91
N LEU A 827 25.40 -65.78 48.30
CA LEU A 827 26.65 -66.35 48.87
C LEU A 827 27.74 -66.98 47.94
N LEU A 828 28.92 -66.31 47.98
CA LEU A 828 30.30 -66.83 48.05
C LEU A 828 31.05 -67.50 46.86
N VAL A 829 32.37 -67.20 46.84
CA VAL A 829 33.54 -68.05 46.43
C VAL A 829 33.75 -68.30 44.92
N VAL A 830 34.92 -68.04 44.30
CA VAL A 830 36.20 -67.41 44.75
C VAL A 830 37.17 -67.08 43.57
N LEU A 831 38.23 -66.32 43.85
CA LEU A 831 39.55 -66.16 43.14
C LEU A 831 39.70 -65.30 41.87
N GLY A 832 40.87 -64.61 41.82
CA GLY A 832 41.42 -63.84 40.70
C GLY A 832 41.70 -62.35 40.99
N LEU A 833 42.23 -61.93 42.15
CA LEU A 833 43.60 -62.10 42.69
C LEU A 833 44.71 -61.38 41.87
N GLY A 834 45.16 -60.23 42.38
CA GLY A 834 46.46 -59.60 42.07
C GLY A 834 46.43 -58.06 42.08
N ALA A 835 47.39 -57.33 42.66
CA ALA A 835 48.43 -57.72 43.62
C ALA A 835 48.99 -56.47 44.35
N GLY A 836 49.54 -56.66 45.56
CA GLY A 836 50.60 -55.80 46.13
C GLY A 836 50.24 -54.39 46.63
N ALA A 837 49.98 -54.26 47.93
CA ALA A 837 50.14 -53.00 48.68
C ALA A 837 51.05 -53.24 49.89
N ALA A 838 52.14 -52.48 50.01
CA ALA A 838 53.05 -52.53 51.17
C ALA A 838 53.93 -51.26 51.29
N LEU A 839 53.98 -50.69 52.50
CA LEU A 839 55.02 -49.80 53.08
C LEU A 839 55.41 -48.53 52.27
N ALA A 840 55.21 -47.27 52.70
CA ALA A 840 55.34 -46.57 54.00
C ALA A 840 56.78 -46.10 54.38
N LEU A 841 56.85 -44.81 54.78
CA LEU A 841 57.96 -44.08 55.45
C LEU A 841 59.21 -43.67 54.63
N GLY A 842 59.71 -42.43 54.90
CA GLY A 842 60.95 -41.83 54.35
C GLY A 842 60.70 -40.64 53.41
N LEU A 843 60.64 -39.34 53.79
CA LEU A 843 61.63 -38.40 54.39
C LEU A 843 62.80 -37.96 53.48
N LEU A 844 63.08 -36.63 53.49
CA LEU A 844 63.98 -35.81 52.62
C LEU A 844 63.52 -35.72 51.14
N ARG A 845 63.54 -34.58 50.43
CA ARG A 845 63.94 -33.16 50.66
C ARG A 845 65.43 -32.77 50.57
N LEU A 846 65.97 -32.71 49.35
CA LEU A 846 67.01 -31.79 48.82
C LEU A 846 66.95 -31.95 47.27
N VAL A 847 66.80 -30.96 46.37
CA VAL A 847 67.41 -29.62 46.14
C VAL A 847 68.70 -29.67 45.28
N LEU A 848 68.85 -28.68 44.39
CA LEU A 848 69.77 -28.52 43.23
C LEU A 848 69.23 -29.21 41.95
N ALA A 849 68.89 -28.52 40.84
CA ALA A 849 69.51 -27.40 40.09
C ALA A 849 70.67 -27.86 39.16
N PRO A 850 70.95 -27.21 38.00
CA PRO A 850 70.73 -25.79 37.67
C PRO A 850 69.27 -25.31 37.59
#